data_AF-A0A8D8WJA6-F1
#
_entry.id   AF-A0A8D8WJA6-F1
#
_cell.length_a   1.000
_cell.length_b   1.000
_cell.length_c   1.000
_cell.angle_alpha   90.00
_cell.angle_beta   90.00
_cell.angle_gamma   90.00
#
_symmetry.space_group_name_H-M   'P 1'
#
loop_
_entity.id
_entity.type
_entity.pdbx_description
1 polymer ?
#
loop_
_entity_poly.entity_id
_entity_poly.type
_entity_poly.pdbx_seq_one_letter_code
_entity_poly.pdbx_strand_id
1 'polypeptide(L)'
;MQIMALEEDIRGGEEDEEIPTLIPIGTKRKMQSKDAGSTDNSQEARKKLLKLTKKVKAPTVEELTRLRETENLFHSNMFRLQIEEMIKEVKPKEGKLKKAMKWCNSVATYIQNMESDETVYNLSDDSWSSKAGVRVPTMSKLRADPKTSFQFLKPAAVNVVGSVAAGCGFGPGLTVDLAVEMPKRLLHTGDHLNERYWRKKLAYLSVLASHLTTKQTRTRLSILSAEYRTTGDPGLYSVSLLVTPQPCVGSKIRLNIIAVPEAKGIKLSRCYPQACNIRSGWVHSNASSSDQSEEAESQVSTPLYNTLLARDVTVNENSAHVVSVFEMGGQSMREAYLLLCVWMKQRDLAQGCGTLSRFGLALYLCRLLINKKLNSAMSSYQMLRNVWVQLGSSCDDWTKSNPSNASSTPVTNETWSQYFPVVFLDCTGLYNVAATMSRDYYQLLKEEAQLALSCLDDINLDSFRLLFMTPAPFLRQFDHYICFNNREKLESVVVKHCTGSDSLDRGAVTVARFARLLVDFLISSLGERLSAVTWRTYPDQICTKLEEEYKEGGGGGEETSCLIVGIRLNTESCFKLIHRGPEANLPEAAAFRALWGSKAELRRFKDGTVCEASVWGSNTDPWRVRRVVTREMICYLLERQWGLAREDLVYLSEQLELEADLMHRSSDKVKSKPVTPGLGGEEITVATLQAWDNLARHLRDMNSLPLDIISVLPTAPVLRYTDPSPPLPCYQAQGEKLSPAFPVPPLVKSVEGVIEISASGKWPDDLDAIARLKAAFYIELSNRLHKEHMDIYQVSHDYILFYSKQNIGSK
;
A
#
# COMPACT_ATOMS: atom_id res chain seq x y z
N MET A 1 -33.09 -23.35 9.91
CA MET A 1 -34.07 -24.35 9.46
C MET A 1 -34.24 -24.18 7.96
N GLN A 2 -34.16 -25.28 7.19
CA GLN A 2 -34.01 -25.38 5.72
C GLN A 2 -32.58 -25.33 5.18
N ILE A 3 -31.82 -26.39 5.44
CA ILE A 3 -30.97 -27.05 4.43
C ILE A 3 -31.16 -28.55 4.63
N MET A 4 -32.08 -29.15 3.86
CA MET A 4 -32.28 -30.60 3.74
C MET A 4 -33.07 -30.81 2.45
N ALA A 5 -32.36 -31.09 1.36
CA ALA A 5 -32.83 -31.85 0.20
C ALA A 5 -31.70 -31.89 -0.84
N LEU A 6 -31.49 -33.09 -1.41
CA LEU A 6 -30.60 -33.43 -2.53
C LEU A 6 -29.19 -33.92 -2.16
N GLU A 7 -29.15 -34.96 -1.32
CA GLU A 7 -28.23 -36.09 -1.50
C GLU A 7 -29.09 -37.31 -1.89
N GLU A 8 -29.10 -37.67 -3.18
CA GLU A 8 -29.38 -39.03 -3.67
C GLU A 8 -29.19 -39.02 -5.19
N ASP A 9 -27.96 -39.29 -5.62
CA ASP A 9 -27.63 -40.09 -6.81
C ASP A 9 -26.13 -39.95 -7.06
N ILE A 10 -25.40 -41.06 -6.85
CA ILE A 10 -24.19 -41.51 -7.56
C ILE A 10 -23.67 -42.72 -6.77
N ARG A 11 -24.14 -43.90 -7.18
CA ARG A 11 -23.39 -45.17 -7.02
C ARG A 11 -23.29 -45.81 -8.40
N GLY A 12 -22.07 -46.18 -8.77
CA GLY A 12 -21.80 -47.25 -9.74
C GLY A 12 -21.14 -46.80 -11.03
N GLY A 13 -19.90 -47.25 -11.23
CA GLY A 13 -19.21 -47.22 -12.53
C GLY A 13 -17.69 -47.14 -12.41
N GLU A 14 -17.05 -48.24 -12.05
CA GLU A 14 -15.61 -48.45 -12.30
C GLU A 14 -15.41 -48.73 -13.80
N GLU A 15 -14.64 -47.89 -14.50
CA GLU A 15 -13.99 -48.25 -15.77
C GLU A 15 -12.56 -47.70 -15.79
N ASP A 16 -11.62 -48.60 -16.05
CA ASP A 16 -10.18 -48.38 -16.18
C ASP A 16 -9.87 -47.45 -17.37
N GLU A 17 -9.24 -46.29 -17.12
CA GLU A 17 -8.55 -45.52 -18.17
C GLU A 17 -7.02 -45.67 -18.03
N GLU A 18 -6.44 -46.37 -19.02
CA GLU A 18 -5.01 -46.51 -19.23
C GLU A 18 -4.34 -45.14 -19.44
N ILE A 19 -3.32 -44.86 -18.63
CA ILE A 19 -2.44 -43.69 -18.76
C ILE A 19 -1.53 -43.89 -19.99
N PRO A 20 -1.48 -42.97 -20.98
CA PRO A 20 -0.51 -43.06 -22.06
C PRO A 20 0.88 -42.67 -21.55
N THR A 21 1.77 -43.65 -21.45
CA THR A 21 3.21 -43.46 -21.19
C THR A 21 3.86 -42.54 -22.24
N LEU A 22 4.52 -41.49 -21.75
CA LEU A 22 5.34 -40.55 -22.50
C LEU A 22 6.60 -41.25 -23.05
N ILE A 23 6.80 -41.20 -24.37
CA ILE A 23 8.06 -41.61 -25.02
C ILE A 23 8.93 -40.35 -25.23
N PRO A 24 10.17 -40.30 -24.71
CA PRO A 24 11.12 -39.23 -25.06
C PRO A 24 11.78 -39.53 -26.40
N ILE A 25 11.64 -38.63 -27.38
CA ILE A 25 12.35 -38.75 -28.67
C ILE A 25 13.66 -37.98 -28.58
N GLY A 26 14.76 -38.74 -28.56
CA GLY A 26 16.09 -38.20 -28.83
C GLY A 26 17.17 -39.28 -28.85
N THR A 27 17.37 -39.97 -29.99
CA THR A 27 18.73 -40.29 -30.50
C THR A 27 18.67 -40.95 -31.88
N LYS A 28 19.59 -40.51 -32.76
CA LYS A 28 19.82 -41.00 -34.12
C LYS A 28 20.25 -42.47 -34.11
N ARG A 29 19.65 -43.31 -34.96
CA ARG A 29 20.35 -44.46 -35.57
C ARG A 29 19.78 -44.81 -36.95
N LYS A 30 20.73 -45.09 -37.84
CA LYS A 30 20.59 -45.45 -39.27
C LYS A 30 20.21 -46.93 -39.43
N MET A 31 19.65 -47.22 -40.61
CA MET A 31 19.67 -48.48 -41.39
C MET A 31 18.41 -49.35 -41.48
N GLN A 32 17.97 -49.40 -42.75
CA GLN A 32 17.66 -50.57 -43.59
C GLN A 32 16.22 -51.13 -43.68
N SER A 33 15.75 -50.99 -44.92
CA SER A 33 14.72 -51.68 -45.69
C SER A 33 14.44 -53.15 -45.36
N LYS A 34 13.16 -53.54 -45.42
CA LYS A 34 12.62 -54.45 -46.46
C LYS A 34 11.07 -54.51 -46.46
N ASP A 35 10.54 -54.71 -47.66
CA ASP A 35 9.15 -54.84 -48.11
C ASP A 35 8.27 -55.85 -47.34
N ALA A 36 6.95 -55.59 -47.24
CA ALA A 36 5.95 -56.06 -48.22
C ALA A 36 4.49 -55.90 -47.72
N GLY A 37 3.63 -55.30 -48.57
CA GLY A 37 2.23 -55.73 -48.78
C GLY A 37 1.13 -55.35 -47.79
N SER A 38 0.47 -54.19 -47.99
CA SER A 38 -0.96 -54.13 -48.37
C SER A 38 -1.34 -52.67 -48.67
N THR A 39 -1.75 -52.44 -49.91
CA THR A 39 -2.04 -51.13 -50.51
C THR A 39 -3.52 -51.08 -50.85
N ASP A 40 -4.30 -50.27 -50.12
CA ASP A 40 -5.22 -49.31 -50.76
C ASP A 40 -5.85 -48.31 -49.76
N ASN A 41 -6.18 -48.73 -48.53
CA ASN A 41 -6.82 -47.81 -47.56
C ASN A 41 -5.90 -46.70 -47.00
N SER A 42 -4.58 -46.91 -46.97
CA SER A 42 -3.62 -45.92 -46.45
C SER A 42 -3.32 -44.77 -47.41
N GLN A 43 -3.59 -44.92 -48.72
CA GLN A 43 -3.37 -43.84 -49.68
C GLN A 43 -4.51 -42.83 -49.68
N GLU A 44 -5.75 -43.27 -49.44
CA GLU A 44 -6.91 -42.37 -49.41
C GLU A 44 -6.97 -41.56 -48.11
N ALA A 45 -6.60 -42.17 -46.98
CA ALA A 45 -6.41 -41.47 -45.70
C ALA A 45 -5.26 -40.44 -45.77
N ARG A 46 -4.12 -40.79 -46.39
CA ARG A 46 -3.03 -39.83 -46.64
C ARG A 46 -3.43 -38.70 -47.58
N LYS A 47 -4.19 -38.97 -48.65
CA LYS A 47 -4.69 -37.94 -49.57
C LYS A 47 -5.71 -37.02 -48.90
N LYS A 48 -6.55 -37.51 -47.97
CA LYS A 48 -7.45 -36.69 -47.15
C LYS A 48 -6.69 -35.84 -46.14
N LEU A 49 -5.67 -36.39 -45.46
CA LEU A 49 -4.80 -35.64 -44.54
C LEU A 49 -4.00 -34.55 -45.27
N LEU A 50 -3.45 -34.86 -46.45
CA LEU A 50 -2.73 -33.91 -47.32
C LEU A 50 -3.64 -32.83 -47.95
N LYS A 51 -4.93 -33.13 -48.14
CA LYS A 51 -5.94 -32.15 -48.56
C LYS A 51 -6.37 -31.22 -47.41
N LEU A 52 -6.39 -31.71 -46.17
CA LEU A 52 -6.59 -30.86 -44.99
C LEU A 52 -5.38 -29.94 -44.74
N THR A 53 -4.15 -30.45 -44.82
CA THR A 53 -2.95 -29.62 -44.61
C THR A 53 -2.71 -28.58 -45.69
N LYS A 54 -3.19 -28.80 -46.92
CA LYS A 54 -3.17 -27.78 -48.00
C LYS A 54 -4.19 -26.65 -47.80
N LYS A 55 -5.18 -26.79 -46.90
CA LYS A 55 -6.18 -25.76 -46.58
C LYS A 55 -5.87 -24.94 -45.33
N VAL A 56 -4.81 -25.30 -44.58
CA VAL A 56 -4.38 -24.53 -43.42
C VAL A 56 -3.29 -23.56 -43.89
N LYS A 57 -3.59 -22.26 -43.85
CA LYS A 57 -2.57 -21.22 -44.05
C LYS A 57 -1.44 -21.45 -43.05
N ALA A 58 -0.19 -21.27 -43.49
CA ALA A 58 0.94 -21.25 -42.56
C ALA A 58 0.63 -20.25 -41.44
N PRO A 59 0.81 -20.64 -40.16
CA PRO A 59 0.47 -19.77 -39.05
C PRO A 59 1.28 -18.48 -39.18
N THR A 60 0.57 -17.37 -39.06
CA THR A 60 1.17 -16.03 -39.05
C THR A 60 2.20 -15.91 -37.92
N VAL A 61 3.12 -14.95 -38.01
CA VAL A 61 4.08 -14.70 -36.92
C VAL A 61 3.33 -14.45 -35.60
N GLU A 62 2.15 -13.85 -35.65
CA GLU A 62 1.24 -13.68 -34.52
C GLU A 62 0.73 -15.03 -33.99
N GLU A 63 0.29 -15.95 -34.86
CA GLU A 63 -0.18 -17.29 -34.47
C GLU A 63 0.95 -18.20 -33.94
N LEU A 64 2.16 -18.11 -34.50
CA LEU A 64 3.33 -18.81 -33.98
C LEU A 64 3.77 -18.26 -32.62
N THR A 65 3.69 -16.94 -32.44
CA THR A 65 3.94 -16.31 -31.13
C THR A 65 2.87 -16.76 -30.13
N ARG A 66 1.59 -16.78 -30.53
CA ARG A 66 0.48 -17.29 -29.72
C ARG A 66 0.68 -18.75 -29.30
N LEU A 67 1.14 -19.61 -30.20
CA LEU A 67 1.37 -21.03 -29.90
C LEU A 67 2.54 -21.23 -28.92
N ARG A 68 3.66 -20.51 -29.10
CA ARG A 68 4.77 -20.53 -28.13
C ARG A 68 4.38 -19.96 -26.76
N GLU A 69 3.53 -18.94 -26.73
CA GLU A 69 2.99 -18.37 -25.50
C GLU A 69 2.05 -19.35 -24.78
N THR A 70 1.30 -20.15 -25.53
CA THR A 70 0.39 -21.16 -24.98
C THR A 70 1.14 -22.35 -24.38
N GLU A 71 2.28 -22.74 -24.98
CA GLU A 71 3.08 -23.89 -24.57
C GLU A 71 3.89 -23.65 -23.27
N ASN A 72 4.34 -22.42 -23.03
CA ASN A 72 5.13 -22.05 -21.83
C ASN A 72 4.29 -21.58 -20.63
N LEU A 73 3.01 -21.26 -20.81
CA LEU A 73 2.16 -20.62 -19.80
C LEU A 73 0.78 -21.29 -19.78
N PHE A 74 0.63 -22.40 -19.06
CA PHE A 74 -0.66 -23.06 -18.85
C PHE A 74 -1.73 -22.16 -18.16
N HIS A 75 -1.36 -20.99 -17.63
CA HIS A 75 -2.28 -19.94 -17.15
C HIS A 75 -2.86 -19.02 -18.24
N SER A 76 -2.26 -18.98 -19.44
CA SER A 76 -2.41 -17.86 -20.37
C SER A 76 -3.80 -17.74 -21.00
N ASN A 77 -4.49 -18.84 -21.34
CA ASN A 77 -5.77 -18.71 -22.06
C ASN A 77 -6.88 -18.11 -21.19
N MET A 78 -7.06 -18.57 -19.96
CA MET A 78 -8.04 -17.99 -19.03
C MET A 78 -7.62 -16.58 -18.62
N PHE A 79 -6.35 -16.41 -18.21
CA PHE A 79 -5.83 -15.11 -17.77
C PHE A 79 -5.91 -14.04 -18.87
N ARG A 80 -5.67 -14.42 -20.13
CA ARG A 80 -5.82 -13.55 -21.29
C ARG A 80 -7.28 -13.16 -21.54
N LEU A 81 -8.21 -14.11 -21.45
CA LEU A 81 -9.64 -13.81 -21.58
C LEU A 81 -10.09 -12.83 -20.48
N GLN A 82 -9.64 -13.03 -19.25
CA GLN A 82 -9.89 -12.13 -18.12
C GLN A 82 -9.29 -10.73 -18.36
N ILE A 83 -8.06 -10.64 -18.90
CA ILE A 83 -7.44 -9.36 -19.30
C ILE A 83 -8.27 -8.66 -20.38
N GLU A 84 -8.68 -9.39 -21.43
CA GLU A 84 -9.47 -8.82 -22.52
C GLU A 84 -10.83 -8.29 -22.03
N GLU A 85 -11.47 -9.00 -21.10
CA GLU A 85 -12.72 -8.57 -20.46
C GLU A 85 -12.50 -7.35 -19.56
N MET A 86 -11.46 -7.35 -18.73
CA MET A 86 -11.11 -6.23 -17.86
C MET A 86 -10.83 -4.95 -18.66
N ILE A 87 -10.08 -5.06 -19.77
CA ILE A 87 -9.78 -3.91 -20.63
C ILE A 87 -11.09 -3.34 -21.22
N LYS A 88 -12.04 -4.19 -21.62
CA LYS A 88 -13.36 -3.73 -22.11
C LYS A 88 -14.15 -2.98 -21.05
N GLU A 89 -14.08 -3.40 -19.79
CA GLU A 89 -14.76 -2.75 -18.67
C GLU A 89 -14.10 -1.43 -18.22
N VAL A 90 -12.76 -1.40 -18.20
CA VAL A 90 -11.99 -0.24 -17.74
C VAL A 90 -11.94 0.87 -18.79
N LYS A 91 -11.95 0.51 -20.08
CA LYS A 91 -11.91 1.49 -21.18
C LYS A 91 -13.25 2.23 -21.28
N PRO A 92 -13.24 3.58 -21.38
CA PRO A 92 -14.48 4.31 -21.60
C PRO A 92 -15.11 3.93 -22.94
N LYS A 93 -16.43 3.66 -22.92
CA LYS A 93 -17.21 3.39 -24.14
C LYS A 93 -16.99 4.50 -25.17
N GLU A 94 -16.76 4.13 -26.43
CA GLU A 94 -16.33 5.06 -27.49
C GLU A 94 -17.30 6.23 -27.69
N GLY A 95 -18.61 5.99 -27.64
CA GLY A 95 -19.62 7.05 -27.74
C GLY A 95 -19.55 8.07 -26.59
N LYS A 96 -19.25 7.60 -25.36
CA LYS A 96 -19.07 8.49 -24.20
C LYS A 96 -17.78 9.31 -24.34
N LEU A 97 -16.70 8.68 -24.83
CA LEU A 97 -15.42 9.36 -25.07
C LEU A 97 -15.57 10.45 -26.14
N LYS A 98 -16.22 10.17 -27.28
CA LYS A 98 -16.50 11.16 -28.33
C LYS A 98 -17.29 12.36 -27.80
N LYS A 99 -18.31 12.09 -26.98
CA LYS A 99 -19.13 13.14 -26.34
C LYS A 99 -18.32 13.98 -25.35
N ALA A 100 -17.49 13.34 -24.52
CA ALA A 100 -16.59 14.00 -23.59
C ALA A 100 -15.62 14.92 -24.34
N MET A 101 -14.95 14.40 -25.37
CA MET A 101 -13.99 15.17 -26.19
C MET A 101 -14.65 16.34 -26.92
N LYS A 102 -15.87 16.16 -27.47
CA LYS A 102 -16.61 17.26 -28.09
C LYS A 102 -16.88 18.40 -27.10
N TRP A 103 -17.27 18.05 -25.87
CA TRP A 103 -17.48 19.03 -24.81
C TRP A 103 -16.17 19.68 -24.35
N CYS A 104 -15.12 18.91 -24.08
CA CYS A 104 -13.80 19.46 -23.71
C CYS A 104 -13.26 20.41 -24.79
N ASN A 105 -13.41 20.08 -26.07
CA ASN A 105 -13.00 20.93 -27.18
C ASN A 105 -13.80 22.24 -27.24
N SER A 106 -15.09 22.22 -26.87
CA SER A 106 -15.90 23.45 -26.77
C SER A 106 -15.41 24.36 -25.64
N VAL A 107 -15.03 23.79 -24.50
CA VAL A 107 -14.44 24.53 -23.37
C VAL A 107 -13.06 25.06 -23.75
N ALA A 108 -12.21 24.25 -24.38
CA ALA A 108 -10.89 24.67 -24.85
C ALA A 108 -10.97 25.82 -25.86
N THR A 109 -11.93 25.75 -26.80
CA THR A 109 -12.17 26.80 -27.79
C THR A 109 -12.66 28.09 -27.14
N TYR A 110 -13.52 27.99 -26.13
CA TYR A 110 -13.94 29.17 -25.35
C TYR A 110 -12.74 29.82 -24.64
N ILE A 111 -11.91 29.03 -23.95
CA ILE A 111 -10.73 29.52 -23.24
C ILE A 111 -9.73 30.17 -24.21
N GLN A 112 -9.48 29.57 -25.37
CA GLN A 112 -8.57 30.11 -26.39
C GLN A 112 -9.04 31.47 -26.96
N ASN A 113 -10.35 31.71 -27.01
CA ASN A 113 -10.97 32.91 -27.58
C ASN A 113 -11.30 33.98 -26.54
N MET A 114 -10.87 33.83 -25.29
CA MET A 114 -11.07 34.85 -24.25
C MET A 114 -10.35 36.16 -24.62
N GLU A 115 -10.96 37.29 -24.28
CA GLU A 115 -10.36 38.61 -24.43
C GLU A 115 -9.34 38.88 -23.32
N SER A 116 -8.36 39.73 -23.59
CA SER A 116 -7.36 40.14 -22.59
C SER A 116 -7.88 41.36 -21.82
N ASP A 117 -7.60 41.42 -20.52
CA ASP A 117 -7.99 42.57 -19.70
C ASP A 117 -6.91 43.65 -19.77
N GLU A 118 -7.31 44.92 -19.81
CA GLU A 118 -6.37 46.06 -19.75
C GLU A 118 -5.91 46.38 -18.32
N THR A 119 -6.61 45.88 -17.31
CA THR A 119 -6.37 46.19 -15.89
C THR A 119 -5.17 45.42 -15.33
N VAL A 120 -4.23 46.15 -14.74
CA VAL A 120 -3.09 45.57 -14.01
C VAL A 120 -3.40 45.57 -12.50
N TYR A 121 -3.31 44.41 -11.90
CA TYR A 121 -3.53 44.15 -10.48
C TYR A 121 -2.18 43.98 -9.75
N ASN A 122 -2.11 44.43 -8.50
CA ASN A 122 -0.99 44.12 -7.62
C ASN A 122 -1.36 42.93 -6.72
N LEU A 123 -0.58 41.85 -6.78
CA LEU A 123 -0.80 40.61 -6.02
C LEU A 123 -0.14 40.62 -4.63
N SER A 124 0.13 41.81 -4.07
CA SER A 124 0.69 41.94 -2.72
C SER A 124 -0.30 41.57 -1.63
N ASP A 125 -1.56 41.98 -1.83
CA ASP A 125 -2.64 41.82 -0.86
C ASP A 125 -3.87 41.22 -1.56
N ASP A 126 -4.70 40.48 -0.84
CA ASP A 126 -5.90 39.82 -1.36
C ASP A 126 -6.97 40.79 -1.92
N SER A 127 -6.80 42.10 -1.73
CA SER A 127 -7.68 43.14 -2.29
C SER A 127 -7.84 43.08 -3.82
N TRP A 128 -6.87 42.50 -4.53
CA TRP A 128 -6.95 42.32 -5.98
C TRP A 128 -8.09 41.41 -6.40
N SER A 129 -8.39 40.38 -5.60
CA SER A 129 -9.45 39.40 -5.87
C SER A 129 -10.82 40.08 -5.95
N SER A 130 -11.11 40.96 -4.98
CA SER A 130 -12.33 41.75 -4.92
C SER A 130 -12.44 42.73 -6.09
N LYS A 131 -11.33 43.36 -6.51
CA LYS A 131 -11.28 44.27 -7.66
C LYS A 131 -11.50 43.55 -9.00
N ALA A 132 -10.95 42.35 -9.13
CA ALA A 132 -11.12 41.52 -10.32
C ALA A 132 -12.50 40.81 -10.35
N GLY A 133 -13.28 40.85 -9.28
CA GLY A 133 -14.52 40.07 -9.16
C GLY A 133 -14.26 38.57 -9.16
N VAL A 134 -13.08 38.15 -8.70
CA VAL A 134 -12.61 36.77 -8.70
C VAL A 134 -12.46 36.31 -7.26
N ARG A 135 -12.92 35.10 -6.96
CA ARG A 135 -12.64 34.46 -5.67
C ARG A 135 -11.36 33.66 -5.78
N VAL A 136 -10.42 33.95 -4.90
CA VAL A 136 -9.10 33.33 -4.87
C VAL A 136 -9.02 32.54 -3.57
N PRO A 137 -8.42 31.34 -3.60
CA PRO A 137 -8.06 30.64 -2.39
C PRO A 137 -7.35 31.58 -1.39
N THR A 138 -7.85 31.75 -0.16
CA THR A 138 -7.25 32.62 0.85
C THR A 138 -5.79 32.21 1.08
N MET A 139 -4.87 33.11 0.73
CA MET A 139 -3.43 32.90 0.78
C MET A 139 -2.86 33.30 2.14
N SER A 140 -3.61 33.10 3.23
CA SER A 140 -3.45 33.75 4.54
C SER A 140 -2.09 33.60 5.23
N LYS A 141 -1.22 32.70 4.74
CA LYS A 141 0.16 32.50 5.24
C LYS A 141 1.26 33.01 4.29
N LEU A 142 0.93 33.54 3.12
CA LEU A 142 1.91 33.93 2.11
C LEU A 142 2.28 35.41 2.24
N ARG A 143 3.58 35.67 2.24
CA ARG A 143 4.15 37.00 2.45
C ARG A 143 3.79 37.96 1.30
N ALA A 144 3.39 39.18 1.59
CA ALA A 144 3.19 40.19 0.55
C ALA A 144 4.48 40.41 -0.28
N ASP A 145 4.36 40.42 -1.62
CA ASP A 145 5.47 40.85 -2.50
C ASP A 145 5.03 42.03 -3.38
N PRO A 146 5.45 43.27 -3.03
CA PRO A 146 5.13 44.48 -3.78
C PRO A 146 5.56 44.46 -5.24
N LYS A 147 6.48 43.56 -5.62
CA LYS A 147 7.00 43.44 -6.98
C LYS A 147 6.14 42.54 -7.88
N THR A 148 5.08 41.94 -7.36
CA THR A 148 4.26 40.98 -8.11
C THR A 148 3.01 41.64 -8.67
N SER A 149 3.07 42.03 -9.94
CA SER A 149 1.90 42.53 -10.69
C SER A 149 1.33 41.45 -11.62
N PHE A 150 0.02 41.50 -11.89
CA PHE A 150 -0.70 40.54 -12.72
C PHE A 150 -1.69 41.26 -13.64
N GLN A 151 -1.75 40.83 -14.90
CA GLN A 151 -2.71 41.30 -15.90
C GLN A 151 -3.23 40.07 -16.63
N PHE A 152 -4.53 39.92 -16.81
CA PHE A 152 -5.03 38.78 -17.57
C PHE A 152 -4.79 38.98 -19.08
N LEU A 153 -4.09 38.02 -19.70
CA LEU A 153 -3.88 37.96 -21.13
C LEU A 153 -4.50 36.66 -21.67
N LYS A 154 -5.00 36.70 -22.90
CA LYS A 154 -5.55 35.51 -23.55
C LYS A 154 -4.50 34.40 -23.63
N PRO A 155 -4.87 33.11 -23.48
CA PRO A 155 -3.92 32.00 -23.59
C PRO A 155 -3.16 31.99 -24.92
N ALA A 156 -1.89 31.56 -24.88
CA ALA A 156 -1.11 31.35 -26.10
C ALA A 156 -1.62 30.12 -26.87
N ALA A 157 -1.85 29.02 -26.16
CA ALA A 157 -2.41 27.78 -26.68
C ALA A 157 -3.18 27.02 -25.59
N VAL A 158 -4.08 26.13 -26.01
CA VAL A 158 -4.80 25.20 -25.14
C VAL A 158 -4.68 23.80 -25.72
N ASN A 159 -3.97 22.92 -25.02
CA ASN A 159 -3.64 21.57 -25.49
C ASN A 159 -4.28 20.50 -24.61
N VAL A 160 -4.79 19.43 -25.22
CA VAL A 160 -5.21 18.22 -24.48
C VAL A 160 -3.97 17.42 -24.13
N VAL A 161 -3.80 17.10 -22.85
CA VAL A 161 -2.64 16.36 -22.33
C VAL A 161 -3.09 15.15 -21.51
N GLY A 162 -2.12 14.41 -20.97
CA GLY A 162 -2.39 13.28 -20.07
C GLY A 162 -2.83 12.00 -20.80
N SER A 163 -3.44 11.08 -20.05
CA SER A 163 -3.68 9.71 -20.55
C SER A 163 -4.68 9.66 -21.70
N VAL A 164 -5.62 10.61 -21.77
CA VAL A 164 -6.61 10.70 -22.86
C VAL A 164 -5.94 11.08 -24.19
N ALA A 165 -4.97 11.99 -24.17
CA ALA A 165 -4.19 12.35 -25.35
C ALA A 165 -3.40 11.15 -25.91
N ALA A 166 -2.88 10.29 -25.03
CA ALA A 166 -2.18 9.05 -25.40
C ALA A 166 -3.11 7.88 -25.80
N GLY A 167 -4.42 8.11 -25.90
CA GLY A 167 -5.42 7.06 -26.21
C GLY A 167 -5.68 6.07 -25.06
N CYS A 168 -5.30 6.43 -23.84
CA CYS A 168 -5.34 5.61 -22.63
C CYS A 168 -6.33 6.15 -21.58
N GLY A 169 -7.53 6.53 -22.00
CA GLY A 169 -8.58 6.95 -21.08
C GLY A 169 -8.92 5.84 -20.08
N PHE A 170 -8.91 6.15 -18.78
CA PHE A 170 -9.12 5.20 -17.68
C PHE A 170 -10.47 5.45 -16.99
N GLY A 171 -11.33 4.43 -16.87
CA GLY A 171 -12.69 4.51 -16.31
C GLY A 171 -12.80 4.09 -14.83
N PRO A 172 -13.98 4.22 -14.18
CA PRO A 172 -15.26 4.76 -14.69
C PRO A 172 -15.39 6.29 -14.58
N GLY A 173 -14.43 6.98 -13.94
CA GLY A 173 -14.37 8.45 -13.81
C GLY A 173 -13.35 9.07 -14.75
N LEU A 174 -13.73 9.27 -16.02
CA LEU A 174 -12.83 9.81 -17.04
C LEU A 174 -12.46 11.25 -16.71
N THR A 175 -11.18 11.50 -16.49
CA THR A 175 -10.65 12.87 -16.33
C THR A 175 -9.84 13.22 -17.56
N VAL A 176 -10.18 14.34 -18.20
CA VAL A 176 -9.43 14.90 -19.34
C VAL A 176 -8.58 16.05 -18.81
N ASP A 177 -7.28 16.04 -19.11
CA ASP A 177 -6.37 17.12 -18.70
C ASP A 177 -6.21 18.12 -19.86
N LEU A 178 -6.37 19.41 -19.57
CA LEU A 178 -6.10 20.53 -20.48
C LEU A 178 -4.96 21.38 -19.94
N ALA A 179 -3.89 21.52 -20.71
CA ALA A 179 -2.82 22.46 -20.46
C ALA A 179 -3.16 23.79 -21.13
N VAL A 180 -3.25 24.86 -20.35
CA VAL A 180 -3.50 26.24 -20.82
C VAL A 180 -2.21 27.04 -20.71
N GLU A 181 -1.67 27.46 -21.85
CA GLU A 181 -0.40 28.18 -21.90
C GLU A 181 -0.58 29.66 -21.56
N MET A 182 -0.02 30.05 -20.41
CA MET A 182 0.13 31.44 -19.97
C MET A 182 1.14 32.15 -20.88
N PRO A 183 0.75 33.24 -21.57
CA PRO A 183 1.64 33.93 -22.50
C PRO A 183 2.93 34.40 -21.84
N LYS A 184 4.04 34.34 -22.57
CA LYS A 184 5.36 34.79 -22.11
C LYS A 184 5.36 36.24 -21.62
N ARG A 185 4.53 37.11 -22.23
CA ARG A 185 4.40 38.52 -21.84
C ARG A 185 3.88 38.71 -20.40
N LEU A 186 3.17 37.72 -19.85
CA LEU A 186 2.69 37.72 -18.48
C LEU A 186 3.83 37.49 -17.46
N LEU A 187 4.89 36.80 -17.89
CA LEU A 187 5.97 36.30 -17.06
C LEU A 187 7.22 37.17 -17.21
N HIS A 188 7.59 37.84 -16.12
CA HIS A 188 8.84 38.58 -16.02
C HIS A 188 10.01 37.62 -15.76
N THR A 189 11.22 38.01 -16.16
CA THR A 189 12.43 37.19 -16.02
C THR A 189 12.72 36.77 -14.58
N GLY A 190 12.27 37.56 -13.59
CA GLY A 190 12.42 37.31 -12.16
C GLY A 190 11.25 36.60 -11.47
N ASP A 191 10.25 36.11 -12.21
CA ASP A 191 9.06 35.46 -11.61
C ASP A 191 9.32 34.03 -11.10
N HIS A 192 10.47 33.45 -11.46
CA HIS A 192 10.91 32.19 -10.85
C HIS A 192 11.23 32.35 -9.35
N LEU A 193 11.49 33.57 -8.88
CA LEU A 193 11.87 33.85 -7.49
C LEU A 193 10.66 33.97 -6.58
N ASN A 194 10.83 33.58 -5.31
CA ASN A 194 9.93 33.91 -4.20
C ASN A 194 8.44 33.68 -4.51
N GLU A 195 8.14 32.53 -5.11
CA GLU A 195 6.77 32.06 -5.38
C GLU A 195 5.93 32.93 -6.34
N ARG A 196 6.54 33.92 -7.03
CA ARG A 196 5.83 34.87 -7.91
C ARG A 196 5.10 34.19 -9.05
N TYR A 197 5.77 33.23 -9.73
CA TYR A 197 5.17 32.43 -10.79
C TYR A 197 3.88 31.75 -10.31
N TRP A 198 3.92 31.15 -9.12
CA TRP A 198 2.80 30.41 -8.59
C TRP A 198 1.63 31.31 -8.20
N ARG A 199 1.90 32.53 -7.71
CA ARG A 199 0.86 33.55 -7.49
C ARG A 199 0.20 33.97 -8.79
N LYS A 200 1.00 34.23 -9.84
CA LYS A 200 0.48 34.54 -11.18
C LYS A 200 -0.33 33.38 -11.76
N LYS A 201 0.13 32.15 -11.57
CA LYS A 201 -0.58 30.93 -11.98
C LYS A 201 -1.93 30.82 -11.28
N LEU A 202 -1.96 30.99 -9.96
CA LEU A 202 -3.21 30.96 -9.19
C LEU A 202 -4.15 32.08 -9.63
N ALA A 203 -3.64 33.29 -9.81
CA ALA A 203 -4.44 34.42 -10.28
C ALA A 203 -5.05 34.15 -11.66
N TYR A 204 -4.23 33.61 -12.58
CA TYR A 204 -4.67 33.21 -13.92
C TYR A 204 -5.78 32.14 -13.88
N LEU A 205 -5.58 31.07 -13.10
CA LEU A 205 -6.61 30.03 -12.90
C LEU A 205 -7.90 30.59 -12.30
N SER A 206 -7.79 31.59 -11.43
CA SER A 206 -8.94 32.19 -10.77
C SER A 206 -9.76 33.06 -11.72
N VAL A 207 -9.10 33.82 -12.61
CA VAL A 207 -9.79 34.53 -13.70
C VAL A 207 -10.48 33.52 -14.63
N LEU A 208 -9.79 32.45 -15.04
CA LEU A 208 -10.42 31.38 -15.84
C LEU A 208 -11.65 30.79 -15.15
N ALA A 209 -11.56 30.49 -13.85
CA ALA A 209 -12.66 29.95 -13.07
C ALA A 209 -13.86 30.92 -13.03
N SER A 210 -13.60 32.22 -12.85
CA SER A 210 -14.65 33.25 -12.91
C SER A 210 -15.31 33.30 -14.29
N HIS A 211 -14.56 33.31 -15.39
CA HIS A 211 -15.16 33.32 -16.73
C HIS A 211 -15.93 32.05 -17.11
N LEU A 212 -15.56 30.90 -16.53
CA LEU A 212 -16.27 29.64 -16.73
C LEU A 212 -17.57 29.56 -15.92
N THR A 213 -17.68 30.34 -14.84
CA THR A 213 -18.82 30.30 -13.90
C THR A 213 -19.74 31.52 -13.94
N THR A 214 -19.26 32.69 -14.39
CA THR A 214 -19.97 33.98 -14.34
C THR A 214 -21.13 34.04 -15.36
N LYS A 215 -22.21 33.32 -15.05
CA LYS A 215 -23.48 33.17 -15.80
C LYS A 215 -23.47 32.00 -16.78
N GLN A 216 -23.86 30.81 -16.28
CA GLN A 216 -24.32 29.64 -17.04
C GLN A 216 -25.32 29.97 -18.18
N THR A 217 -25.92 31.15 -18.20
CA THR A 217 -26.81 31.64 -19.26
C THR A 217 -26.10 32.22 -20.50
N ARG A 218 -24.82 32.62 -20.45
CA ARG A 218 -24.09 33.20 -21.61
C ARG A 218 -23.17 32.23 -22.34
N THR A 219 -22.52 31.30 -21.64
CA THR A 219 -21.42 30.51 -22.23
C THR A 219 -21.89 29.24 -22.97
N ARG A 220 -23.14 28.76 -22.77
CA ARG A 220 -23.65 27.50 -23.36
C ARG A 220 -22.76 26.26 -23.13
N LEU A 221 -21.77 26.33 -22.22
CA LEU A 221 -20.74 25.30 -22.03
C LEU A 221 -21.19 24.09 -21.19
N SER A 222 -22.45 24.04 -20.73
CA SER A 222 -23.00 22.92 -19.95
C SER A 222 -22.11 22.55 -18.75
N ILE A 223 -21.60 23.53 -18.01
CA ILE A 223 -20.77 23.33 -16.80
C ILE A 223 -21.69 23.29 -15.58
N LEU A 224 -21.52 22.29 -14.71
CA LEU A 224 -22.25 22.15 -13.44
C LEU A 224 -21.53 22.89 -12.32
N SER A 225 -20.25 22.61 -12.13
CA SER A 225 -19.40 23.23 -11.11
C SER A 225 -17.96 23.35 -11.58
N ALA A 226 -17.23 24.26 -10.95
CA ALA A 226 -15.78 24.36 -11.05
C ALA A 226 -15.23 24.51 -9.62
N GLU A 227 -14.12 23.85 -9.34
CA GLU A 227 -13.52 23.75 -8.01
C GLU A 227 -12.00 23.83 -8.14
N TYR A 228 -11.35 24.52 -7.20
CA TYR A 228 -9.90 24.41 -7.09
C TYR A 228 -9.56 23.02 -6.58
N ARG A 229 -8.64 22.37 -7.28
CA ARG A 229 -8.12 21.06 -6.92
C ARG A 229 -6.68 21.20 -6.50
N THR A 230 -6.38 20.68 -5.32
CA THR A 230 -5.01 20.50 -4.83
C THR A 230 -4.80 19.01 -4.57
N THR A 231 -3.74 18.45 -5.17
CA THR A 231 -3.38 17.04 -5.02
C THR A 231 -2.11 16.90 -4.18
N GLY A 232 -2.11 15.96 -3.23
CA GLY A 232 -1.01 15.80 -2.28
C GLY A 232 -1.15 16.78 -1.11
N ASP A 233 -0.05 17.38 -0.67
CA ASP A 233 -0.11 18.33 0.44
C ASP A 233 -0.73 19.67 -0.01
N PRO A 234 -1.80 20.17 0.66
CA PRO A 234 -2.39 21.47 0.35
C PRO A 234 -1.35 22.59 0.34
N GLY A 235 -1.09 23.15 -0.84
CA GLY A 235 -0.15 24.23 -1.03
C GLY A 235 -0.25 24.86 -2.42
N LEU A 236 0.34 26.04 -2.57
CA LEU A 236 0.27 26.88 -3.78
C LEU A 236 0.82 26.18 -5.04
N TYR A 237 1.74 25.23 -4.90
CA TYR A 237 2.49 24.65 -6.01
C TYR A 237 1.73 23.60 -6.83
N SER A 238 0.58 23.11 -6.38
CA SER A 238 -0.14 22.00 -7.01
C SER A 238 -1.61 22.30 -7.32
N VAL A 239 -1.95 23.59 -7.47
CA VAL A 239 -3.32 24.02 -7.77
C VAL A 239 -3.65 23.85 -9.25
N SER A 240 -4.81 23.24 -9.52
CA SER A 240 -5.47 23.17 -10.83
C SER A 240 -6.98 23.45 -10.69
N LEU A 241 -7.69 23.58 -11.81
CA LEU A 241 -9.13 23.80 -11.83
C LEU A 241 -9.86 22.53 -12.30
N LEU A 242 -10.66 21.94 -11.42
CA LEU A 242 -11.50 20.77 -11.72
C LEU A 242 -12.89 21.24 -12.12
N VAL A 243 -13.26 20.99 -13.37
CA VAL A 243 -14.55 21.38 -13.96
C VAL A 243 -15.41 20.13 -14.15
N THR A 244 -16.59 20.15 -13.56
CA THR A 244 -17.60 19.09 -13.68
C THR A 244 -18.68 19.53 -14.67
N PRO A 245 -18.94 18.77 -15.74
CA PRO A 245 -20.01 19.08 -16.67
C PRO A 245 -21.39 18.78 -16.08
N GLN A 246 -22.43 19.33 -16.72
CA GLN A 246 -23.81 18.93 -16.46
C GLN A 246 -24.03 17.44 -16.79
N PRO A 247 -24.99 16.77 -16.13
CA PRO A 247 -25.28 15.35 -16.34
C PRO A 247 -25.58 14.98 -17.81
N CYS A 248 -26.03 15.95 -18.61
CA CYS A 248 -26.27 15.80 -20.03
C CYS A 248 -25.02 15.43 -20.83
N VAL A 249 -23.80 15.81 -20.40
CA VAL A 249 -22.53 15.42 -21.05
C VAL A 249 -22.12 14.02 -20.58
N GLY A 250 -22.19 13.79 -19.27
CA GLY A 250 -22.01 12.50 -18.61
C GLY A 250 -21.61 12.66 -17.16
N SER A 251 -22.27 11.94 -16.26
CA SER A 251 -22.16 12.12 -14.79
C SER A 251 -20.80 11.77 -14.18
N LYS A 252 -19.90 11.10 -14.92
CA LYS A 252 -18.57 10.68 -14.43
C LYS A 252 -17.41 11.27 -15.24
N ILE A 253 -17.68 12.28 -16.06
CA ILE A 253 -16.63 12.99 -16.81
C ILE A 253 -16.18 14.17 -15.97
N ARG A 254 -14.86 14.40 -15.89
CA ARG A 254 -14.28 15.60 -15.30
C ARG A 254 -13.25 16.19 -16.25
N LEU A 255 -13.08 17.50 -16.18
CA LEU A 255 -12.06 18.23 -16.90
C LEU A 255 -11.12 18.88 -15.90
N ASN A 256 -9.82 18.62 -16.01
CA ASN A 256 -8.80 19.19 -15.15
C ASN A 256 -7.97 20.19 -15.97
N ILE A 257 -8.06 21.47 -15.62
CA ILE A 257 -7.39 22.56 -16.32
C ILE A 257 -6.13 22.95 -15.52
N ILE A 258 -4.99 22.88 -16.17
CA ILE A 258 -3.67 23.19 -15.60
C ILE A 258 -3.11 24.37 -16.37
N ALA A 259 -2.79 25.47 -15.68
CA ALA A 259 -2.08 26.59 -16.27
C ALA A 259 -0.57 26.30 -16.29
N VAL A 260 0.08 26.48 -17.44
CA VAL A 260 1.50 26.21 -17.67
C VAL A 260 2.14 27.42 -18.37
N PRO A 261 3.44 27.68 -18.21
CA PRO A 261 4.07 28.81 -18.90
C PRO A 261 4.28 28.48 -20.38
N GLU A 262 4.11 29.47 -21.27
CA GLU A 262 4.51 29.36 -22.68
C GLU A 262 6.01 29.01 -22.78
N ALA A 263 6.38 28.28 -23.84
CA ALA A 263 7.77 27.92 -24.11
C ALA A 263 8.71 29.14 -24.04
N LYS A 264 9.86 28.98 -23.36
CA LYS A 264 10.84 30.05 -23.10
C LYS A 264 10.28 31.23 -22.26
N GLY A 265 9.14 31.06 -21.58
CA GLY A 265 8.62 32.01 -20.59
C GLY A 265 9.45 32.02 -19.30
N ILE A 266 9.98 30.86 -18.91
CA ILE A 266 10.90 30.69 -17.80
C ILE A 266 12.20 30.10 -18.32
N LYS A 267 13.34 30.62 -17.86
CA LYS A 267 14.67 30.14 -18.28
C LYS A 267 14.92 28.76 -17.66
N LEU A 268 15.19 27.76 -18.50
CA LEU A 268 15.43 26.37 -18.08
C LEU A 268 16.56 26.22 -17.05
N SER A 269 17.59 27.08 -17.11
CA SER A 269 18.67 27.07 -16.13
C SER A 269 18.24 27.41 -14.70
N ARG A 270 17.04 27.96 -14.50
CA ARG A 270 16.45 28.19 -13.17
C ARG A 270 15.78 26.95 -12.60
N CYS A 271 15.55 25.93 -13.41
CA CYS A 271 14.99 24.64 -12.99
C CYS A 271 16.07 23.65 -12.54
N TYR A 272 17.36 24.00 -12.62
CA TYR A 272 18.45 23.13 -12.20
C TYR A 272 18.44 22.93 -10.68
N PRO A 273 18.79 21.73 -10.17
CA PRO A 273 18.69 21.44 -8.74
C PRO A 273 19.64 22.30 -7.88
N GLN A 274 20.76 22.79 -8.44
CA GLN A 274 21.71 23.65 -7.73
C GLN A 274 21.23 25.11 -7.59
N ALA A 275 20.20 25.53 -8.33
CA ALA A 275 19.76 26.91 -8.30
C ALA A 275 19.03 27.26 -6.97
N CYS A 276 19.22 28.49 -6.50
CA CYS A 276 18.44 29.06 -5.41
C CYS A 276 17.35 29.97 -5.98
N ASN A 277 16.09 29.60 -5.79
CA ASN A 277 14.95 30.40 -6.24
C ASN A 277 14.11 30.99 -5.09
N ILE A 278 14.30 30.52 -3.86
CA ILE A 278 13.69 31.10 -2.65
C ILE A 278 14.79 31.69 -1.78
N ARG A 279 14.75 33.02 -1.56
CA ARG A 279 15.76 33.71 -0.76
C ARG A 279 15.53 33.49 0.73
N SER A 280 16.59 33.38 1.54
CA SER A 280 16.52 33.20 3.00
C SER A 280 15.63 34.25 3.68
N GLY A 281 15.82 35.52 3.30
CA GLY A 281 15.03 36.65 3.78
C GLY A 281 13.56 36.62 3.36
N TRP A 282 13.12 35.73 2.46
CA TRP A 282 11.72 35.49 2.12
C TRP A 282 10.99 34.72 3.23
N VAL A 283 11.65 33.70 3.81
CA VAL A 283 11.08 32.77 4.79
C VAL A 283 11.32 33.21 6.25
N HIS A 284 12.49 33.77 6.56
CA HIS A 284 12.86 34.17 7.93
C HIS A 284 12.94 35.70 8.04
N SER A 285 11.91 36.36 8.58
CA SER A 285 11.90 37.82 8.81
C SER A 285 12.09 38.25 10.27
N ASN A 286 12.27 37.30 11.22
CA ASN A 286 12.54 37.60 12.63
C ASN A 286 14.04 37.64 12.99
N ALA A 287 14.95 37.49 12.03
CA ALA A 287 16.37 37.72 12.28
C ALA A 287 16.69 39.22 12.12
N SER A 288 16.48 39.97 13.20
CA SER A 288 17.12 41.27 13.39
C SER A 288 18.63 41.07 13.53
N SER A 289 19.34 41.01 12.40
CA SER A 289 20.78 41.26 12.35
C SER A 289 21.17 41.62 10.92
N SER A 290 21.38 42.91 10.72
CA SER A 290 21.90 43.57 9.53
C SER A 290 23.39 43.27 9.29
N ASP A 291 23.82 42.01 9.43
CA ASP A 291 25.20 41.58 9.21
C ASP A 291 25.24 40.10 8.79
N GLN A 292 24.91 39.80 7.54
CA GLN A 292 25.44 38.62 6.85
C GLN A 292 25.81 39.03 5.43
N SER A 293 27.08 38.86 5.10
CA SER A 293 27.68 39.11 3.80
C SER A 293 26.97 38.34 2.68
N GLU A 294 26.87 38.96 1.51
CA GLU A 294 26.27 38.39 0.28
C GLU A 294 26.86 37.03 -0.15
N GLU A 295 28.01 36.64 0.42
CA GLU A 295 28.67 35.34 0.19
C GLU A 295 27.93 34.16 0.85
N ALA A 296 27.22 34.35 1.97
CA ALA A 296 26.51 33.27 2.67
C ALA A 296 25.17 32.88 2.00
N GLU A 297 24.54 33.79 1.24
CA GLU A 297 23.32 33.47 0.47
C GLU A 297 23.58 32.58 -0.75
N SER A 298 24.85 32.43 -1.17
CA SER A 298 25.23 31.66 -2.36
C SER A 298 25.23 30.13 -2.17
N GLN A 299 25.02 29.63 -0.95
CA GLN A 299 25.15 28.19 -0.62
C GLN A 299 23.85 27.39 -0.50
N VAL A 300 22.66 28.01 -0.49
CA VAL A 300 21.40 27.27 -0.26
C VAL A 300 20.64 27.01 -1.57
N SER A 301 20.59 25.77 -2.03
CA SER A 301 19.79 25.37 -3.19
C SER A 301 18.34 25.04 -2.81
N THR A 302 17.42 25.18 -3.78
CA THR A 302 15.98 24.88 -3.60
C THR A 302 15.51 23.82 -4.60
N PRO A 303 16.05 22.59 -4.53
CA PRO A 303 15.87 21.59 -5.58
C PRO A 303 14.42 21.13 -5.77
N LEU A 304 13.61 20.99 -4.71
CA LEU A 304 12.19 20.63 -4.83
C LEU A 304 11.41 21.74 -5.50
N TYR A 305 11.57 23.00 -5.06
CA TYR A 305 10.90 24.14 -5.68
C TYR A 305 11.24 24.22 -7.18
N ASN A 306 12.53 24.03 -7.52
CA ASN A 306 13.00 24.07 -8.90
C ASN A 306 12.41 22.92 -9.73
N THR A 307 12.24 21.74 -9.13
CA THR A 307 11.62 20.59 -9.79
C THR A 307 10.12 20.80 -10.00
N LEU A 308 9.41 21.41 -9.04
CA LEU A 308 8.01 21.77 -9.21
C LEU A 308 7.84 22.82 -10.31
N LEU A 309 8.78 23.76 -10.42
CA LEU A 309 8.81 24.71 -11.54
C LEU A 309 9.05 24.00 -12.88
N ALA A 310 10.00 23.06 -12.91
CA ALA A 310 10.30 22.24 -14.08
C ALA A 310 9.08 21.45 -14.54
N ARG A 311 8.31 20.87 -13.60
CA ARG A 311 7.07 20.13 -13.86
C ARG A 311 6.13 20.90 -14.78
N ASP A 312 5.89 22.19 -14.49
CA ASP A 312 4.95 23.02 -15.25
C ASP A 312 5.57 23.46 -16.59
N VAL A 313 6.87 23.74 -16.63
CA VAL A 313 7.58 24.16 -17.85
C VAL A 313 7.66 23.04 -18.89
N THR A 314 7.79 21.78 -18.47
CA THR A 314 8.00 20.64 -19.37
C THR A 314 6.73 19.85 -19.70
N VAL A 315 5.54 20.29 -19.27
CA VAL A 315 4.27 19.56 -19.51
C VAL A 315 4.04 19.26 -20.98
N ASN A 316 4.18 20.27 -21.85
CA ASN A 316 3.90 20.12 -23.28
C ASN A 316 4.91 19.17 -23.97
N GLU A 317 6.20 19.35 -23.68
CA GLU A 317 7.28 18.51 -24.24
C GLU A 317 7.11 17.05 -23.82
N ASN A 318 6.85 16.81 -22.53
CA ASN A 318 6.61 15.47 -22.03
C ASN A 318 5.30 14.87 -22.57
N SER A 319 4.24 15.66 -22.72
CA SER A 319 2.98 15.17 -23.29
C SER A 319 3.17 14.75 -24.75
N ALA A 320 3.87 15.55 -25.55
CA ALA A 320 4.19 15.20 -26.93
C ALA A 320 5.07 13.94 -27.01
N HIS A 321 6.05 13.81 -26.12
CA HIS A 321 6.89 12.62 -26.00
C HIS A 321 6.07 11.36 -25.68
N VAL A 322 5.20 11.43 -24.66
CA VAL A 322 4.34 10.30 -24.28
C VAL A 322 3.44 9.88 -25.44
N VAL A 323 2.78 10.82 -26.13
CA VAL A 323 1.92 10.51 -27.28
C VAL A 323 2.71 9.78 -28.37
N SER A 324 3.86 10.34 -28.77
CA SER A 324 4.72 9.76 -29.81
C SER A 324 5.20 8.34 -29.47
N VAL A 325 5.67 8.11 -28.25
CA VAL A 325 6.19 6.81 -27.85
C VAL A 325 5.08 5.77 -27.66
N PHE A 326 3.89 6.18 -27.18
CA PHE A 326 2.72 5.30 -27.12
C PHE A 326 2.19 4.93 -28.51
N GLU A 327 2.33 5.81 -29.51
CA GLU A 327 2.07 5.45 -30.91
C GLU A 327 3.05 4.39 -31.42
N MET A 328 4.35 4.51 -31.08
CA MET A 328 5.37 3.50 -31.42
C MET A 328 5.11 2.15 -30.74
N GLY A 329 4.67 2.15 -29.48
CA GLY A 329 4.36 0.93 -28.73
C GLY A 329 3.03 0.27 -29.11
N GLY A 330 2.18 0.97 -29.86
CA GLY A 330 0.92 0.45 -30.40
C GLY A 330 -0.12 0.11 -29.33
N GLN A 331 -1.05 -0.78 -29.70
CA GLN A 331 -2.21 -1.11 -28.86
C GLN A 331 -1.82 -1.91 -27.60
N SER A 332 -0.84 -2.82 -27.69
CA SER A 332 -0.35 -3.61 -26.55
C SER A 332 0.16 -2.73 -25.40
N MET A 333 0.86 -1.63 -25.72
CA MET A 333 1.38 -0.70 -24.72
C MET A 333 0.26 0.06 -24.00
N ARG A 334 -0.78 0.49 -24.74
CA ARG A 334 -1.95 1.14 -24.16
C ARG A 334 -2.71 0.21 -23.22
N GLU A 335 -2.85 -1.05 -23.59
CA GLU A 335 -3.51 -2.07 -22.77
C GLU A 335 -2.70 -2.41 -21.51
N ALA A 336 -1.38 -2.58 -21.64
CA ALA A 336 -0.49 -2.78 -20.50
C ALA A 336 -0.56 -1.60 -19.51
N TYR A 337 -0.58 -0.37 -20.02
CA TYR A 337 -0.75 0.82 -19.20
C TYR A 337 -2.08 0.83 -18.42
N LEU A 338 -3.19 0.43 -19.06
CA LEU A 338 -4.48 0.35 -18.39
C LEU A 338 -4.48 -0.71 -17.28
N LEU A 339 -3.89 -1.88 -17.52
CA LEU A 339 -3.74 -2.94 -16.50
C LEU A 339 -2.90 -2.45 -15.32
N LEU A 340 -1.78 -1.77 -15.59
CA LEU A 340 -0.95 -1.15 -14.55
C LEU A 340 -1.72 -0.08 -13.78
N CYS A 341 -2.58 0.70 -14.43
CA CYS A 341 -3.45 1.67 -13.75
C CYS A 341 -4.49 0.99 -12.84
N VAL A 342 -5.02 -0.19 -13.23
CA VAL A 342 -5.87 -1.00 -12.35
C VAL A 342 -5.08 -1.47 -11.15
N TRP A 343 -3.90 -2.06 -11.35
CA TRP A 343 -3.02 -2.52 -10.26
C TRP A 343 -2.69 -1.38 -9.28
N MET A 344 -2.26 -0.23 -9.79
CA MET A 344 -1.99 0.96 -8.97
C MET A 344 -3.22 1.43 -8.18
N LYS A 345 -4.42 1.30 -8.75
CA LYS A 345 -5.67 1.65 -8.07
C LYS A 345 -6.04 0.63 -7.00
N GLN A 346 -5.87 -0.66 -7.24
CA GLN A 346 -6.17 -1.69 -6.25
C GLN A 346 -5.22 -1.65 -5.04
N ARG A 347 -4.03 -1.07 -5.20
CA ARG A 347 -3.00 -0.95 -4.16
C ARG A 347 -2.80 0.47 -3.63
N ASP A 348 -3.63 1.43 -4.04
CA ASP A 348 -3.50 2.85 -3.67
C ASP A 348 -2.07 3.44 -3.87
N LEU A 349 -1.37 2.98 -4.92
CA LEU A 349 0.00 3.41 -5.27
C LEU A 349 0.04 4.78 -5.98
N ALA A 350 -1.11 5.37 -6.28
CA ALA A 350 -1.22 6.69 -6.91
C ALA A 350 -1.92 7.72 -6.03
N GLN A 351 -2.19 7.38 -4.75
CA GLN A 351 -2.94 8.23 -3.83
C GLN A 351 -2.00 8.87 -2.80
N GLY A 352 -2.11 10.19 -2.63
CA GLY A 352 -1.32 10.96 -1.65
C GLY A 352 -0.01 11.53 -2.19
N CYS A 353 0.64 12.35 -1.36
CA CYS A 353 1.91 13.01 -1.67
C CYS A 353 3.06 11.98 -1.81
N GLY A 354 3.97 12.20 -2.76
CA GLY A 354 5.17 11.37 -2.92
C GLY A 354 4.93 9.99 -3.52
N THR A 355 3.75 9.73 -4.07
CA THR A 355 3.40 8.44 -4.70
C THR A 355 3.67 8.42 -6.20
N LEU A 356 3.63 7.23 -6.81
CA LEU A 356 3.82 7.10 -8.25
C LEU A 356 2.57 7.62 -8.97
N SER A 357 2.69 8.73 -9.69
CA SER A 357 1.57 9.23 -10.50
C SER A 357 1.35 8.38 -11.75
N ARG A 358 0.12 8.36 -12.28
CA ARG A 358 -0.19 7.71 -13.56
C ARG A 358 0.61 8.29 -14.74
N PHE A 359 0.99 9.56 -14.64
CA PHE A 359 1.87 10.21 -15.60
C PHE A 359 3.32 9.70 -15.47
N GLY A 360 3.83 9.55 -14.25
CA GLY A 360 5.12 8.93 -14.00
C GLY A 360 5.19 7.50 -14.51
N LEU A 361 4.12 6.71 -14.34
CA LEU A 361 4.02 5.38 -14.93
C LEU A 361 4.09 5.41 -16.48
N ALA A 362 3.40 6.38 -17.12
CA ALA A 362 3.44 6.53 -18.58
C ALA A 362 4.86 6.86 -19.08
N LEU A 363 5.55 7.80 -18.41
CA LEU A 363 6.94 8.12 -18.72
C LEU A 363 7.86 6.91 -18.50
N TYR A 364 7.59 6.09 -17.48
CA TYR A 364 8.39 4.90 -17.21
C TYR A 364 8.25 3.87 -18.33
N LEU A 365 7.03 3.62 -18.80
CA LEU A 365 6.79 2.78 -19.99
C LEU A 365 7.52 3.33 -21.23
N CYS A 366 7.49 4.65 -21.46
CA CYS A 366 8.23 5.27 -22.55
C CYS A 366 9.74 5.00 -22.44
N ARG A 367 10.32 5.18 -21.24
CA ARG A 367 11.74 4.91 -20.98
C ARG A 367 12.10 3.46 -21.26
N LEU A 368 11.28 2.52 -20.80
CA LEU A 368 11.53 1.10 -21.01
C LEU A 368 11.45 0.70 -22.50
N LEU A 369 10.55 1.30 -23.28
CA LEU A 369 10.47 1.07 -24.72
C LEU A 369 11.70 1.65 -25.45
N ILE A 370 12.10 2.89 -25.14
CA ILE A 370 13.27 3.54 -25.74
C ILE A 370 14.56 2.78 -25.41
N ASN A 371 14.71 2.32 -24.17
CA ASN A 371 15.86 1.53 -23.72
C ASN A 371 15.81 0.07 -24.20
N LYS A 372 14.86 -0.29 -25.09
CA LYS A 372 14.68 -1.64 -25.65
C LYS A 372 14.46 -2.74 -24.59
N LYS A 373 13.98 -2.36 -23.40
CA LYS A 373 13.52 -3.29 -22.36
C LYS A 373 12.10 -3.78 -22.65
N LEU A 374 11.32 -2.97 -23.34
CA LEU A 374 10.07 -3.36 -23.98
C LEU A 374 10.25 -3.38 -25.50
N ASN A 375 9.45 -4.20 -26.17
CA ASN A 375 9.40 -4.29 -27.63
C ASN A 375 7.94 -4.15 -28.08
N SER A 376 7.68 -3.41 -29.16
CA SER A 376 6.34 -3.25 -29.73
C SER A 376 5.70 -4.57 -30.20
N ALA A 377 6.51 -5.61 -30.45
CA ALA A 377 6.02 -6.95 -30.76
C ALA A 377 5.49 -7.72 -29.52
N MET A 378 5.73 -7.24 -28.31
CA MET A 378 5.26 -7.89 -27.08
C MET A 378 3.75 -7.76 -26.90
N SER A 379 3.13 -8.79 -26.31
CA SER A 379 1.75 -8.70 -25.83
C SER A 379 1.62 -7.78 -24.62
N SER A 380 0.40 -7.29 -24.34
CA SER A 380 0.12 -6.44 -23.18
C SER A 380 0.49 -7.11 -21.85
N TYR A 381 0.30 -8.43 -21.76
CA TYR A 381 0.75 -9.25 -20.62
C TYR A 381 2.27 -9.26 -20.46
N GLN A 382 3.02 -9.49 -21.54
CA GLN A 382 4.49 -9.48 -21.51
C GLN A 382 5.03 -8.11 -21.13
N MET A 383 4.43 -7.03 -21.66
CA MET A 383 4.81 -5.67 -21.29
C MET A 383 4.57 -5.39 -19.81
N LEU A 384 3.38 -5.74 -19.31
CA LEU A 384 3.02 -5.64 -17.89
C LEU A 384 4.03 -6.40 -17.00
N ARG A 385 4.27 -7.68 -17.31
CA ARG A 385 5.21 -8.53 -16.55
C ARG A 385 6.61 -7.94 -16.58
N ASN A 386 7.09 -7.48 -17.73
CA ASN A 386 8.41 -6.86 -17.86
C ASN A 386 8.50 -5.55 -17.07
N VAL A 387 7.44 -4.75 -16.99
CA VAL A 387 7.42 -3.56 -16.12
C VAL A 387 7.63 -3.95 -14.65
N TRP A 388 6.94 -4.98 -14.16
CA TRP A 388 7.15 -5.47 -12.79
C TRP A 388 8.54 -6.06 -12.58
N VAL A 389 9.09 -6.79 -13.57
CA VAL A 389 10.49 -7.28 -13.52
C VAL A 389 11.45 -6.11 -13.41
N GLN A 390 11.32 -5.09 -14.24
CA GLN A 390 12.24 -3.94 -14.20
C GLN A 390 12.10 -3.15 -12.90
N LEU A 391 10.89 -2.91 -12.40
CA LEU A 391 10.65 -2.25 -11.10
C LEU A 391 11.19 -3.06 -9.93
N GLY A 392 10.92 -4.37 -9.89
CA GLY A 392 11.36 -5.26 -8.80
C GLY A 392 12.85 -5.59 -8.85
N SER A 393 13.49 -5.47 -10.00
CA SER A 393 14.92 -5.75 -10.17
C SER A 393 15.81 -4.60 -9.66
N SER A 394 17.04 -4.95 -9.31
CA SER A 394 18.07 -3.97 -8.91
C SER A 394 18.79 -3.31 -10.09
N CYS A 395 18.43 -3.61 -11.35
CA CYS A 395 19.15 -3.08 -12.52
C CYS A 395 18.69 -1.68 -12.96
N ASP A 396 17.44 -1.32 -12.69
CA ASP A 396 16.88 0.01 -12.99
C ASP A 396 16.48 0.73 -11.69
N ASP A 397 17.38 0.71 -10.72
CA ASP A 397 17.16 1.24 -9.37
C ASP A 397 17.25 2.77 -9.36
N TRP A 398 16.14 3.44 -9.04
CA TRP A 398 16.06 4.90 -9.01
C TRP A 398 16.77 5.53 -7.81
N THR A 399 17.24 4.73 -6.85
CA THR A 399 18.06 5.20 -5.71
C THR A 399 19.55 5.22 -6.03
N LYS A 400 19.96 4.52 -7.09
CA LYS A 400 21.36 4.48 -7.51
C LYS A 400 21.55 5.49 -8.64
N SER A 401 22.70 6.16 -8.63
CA SER A 401 23.16 6.93 -9.76
C SER A 401 23.46 5.96 -10.91
N ASN A 402 22.44 5.61 -11.68
CA ASN A 402 22.64 4.88 -12.92
C ASN A 402 23.24 5.86 -13.92
N PRO A 403 24.45 5.58 -14.46
CA PRO A 403 24.98 6.32 -15.60
C PRO A 403 24.12 5.94 -16.81
N SER A 404 22.97 6.61 -16.97
CA SER A 404 22.14 6.44 -18.16
C SER A 404 22.62 7.40 -19.24
N ASN A 405 22.83 6.82 -20.41
CA ASN A 405 23.29 7.45 -21.65
C ASN A 405 22.38 8.60 -22.09
N ALA A 406 22.63 9.80 -21.60
CA ALA A 406 22.14 11.03 -22.22
C ALA A 406 23.28 12.04 -22.24
N SER A 407 24.17 11.88 -23.21
CA SER A 407 25.26 12.82 -23.54
C SER A 407 24.77 14.23 -23.94
N SER A 408 23.47 14.50 -23.86
CA SER A 408 22.82 15.77 -24.22
C SER A 408 22.05 16.45 -23.08
N THR A 409 22.02 15.89 -21.86
CA THR A 409 21.29 16.52 -20.74
C THR A 409 22.15 17.58 -20.04
N PRO A 410 21.58 18.74 -19.67
CA PRO A 410 22.36 19.84 -19.08
C PRO A 410 22.80 19.59 -17.63
N VAL A 411 22.19 18.64 -16.93
CA VAL A 411 22.50 18.27 -15.53
C VAL A 411 22.63 16.76 -15.43
N THR A 412 23.68 16.27 -14.78
CA THR A 412 23.96 14.84 -14.68
C THR A 412 23.13 14.16 -13.59
N ASN A 413 22.91 12.84 -13.71
CA ASN A 413 22.19 12.04 -12.71
C ASN A 413 22.88 12.04 -11.34
N GLU A 414 24.22 12.09 -11.32
CA GLU A 414 25.00 12.15 -10.08
C GLU A 414 24.66 13.43 -9.32
N THR A 415 24.49 14.55 -10.04
CA THR A 415 24.08 15.81 -9.44
C THR A 415 22.69 15.70 -8.83
N TRP A 416 21.72 15.11 -9.53
CA TRP A 416 20.37 14.90 -8.99
C TRP A 416 20.36 14.00 -7.74
N SER A 417 21.20 12.97 -7.72
CA SER A 417 21.32 12.01 -6.61
C SER A 417 21.87 12.64 -5.32
N GLN A 418 22.54 13.80 -5.41
CA GLN A 418 22.99 14.56 -4.24
C GLN A 418 21.81 15.24 -3.51
N TYR A 419 20.74 15.59 -4.23
CA TYR A 419 19.61 16.35 -3.69
C TYR A 419 18.38 15.49 -3.38
N PHE A 420 18.22 14.34 -4.07
CA PHE A 420 17.05 13.48 -3.92
C PHE A 420 17.43 12.02 -3.66
N PRO A 421 16.70 11.32 -2.78
CA PRO A 421 16.93 9.90 -2.53
C PRO A 421 16.46 9.01 -3.68
N VAL A 422 15.56 9.51 -4.53
CA VAL A 422 14.99 8.80 -5.68
C VAL A 422 15.00 9.73 -6.89
N VAL A 423 15.61 9.31 -7.98
CA VAL A 423 15.80 10.10 -9.19
C VAL A 423 15.18 9.38 -10.39
N PHE A 424 14.10 9.95 -10.91
CA PHE A 424 13.47 9.53 -12.15
C PHE A 424 13.21 10.75 -13.04
N LEU A 425 14.10 10.98 -14.01
CA LEU A 425 14.04 12.15 -14.89
C LEU A 425 13.07 11.96 -16.06
N ASP A 426 12.47 13.06 -16.48
CA ASP A 426 11.63 13.18 -17.66
C ASP A 426 12.42 13.17 -18.97
N CYS A 427 11.75 13.36 -20.12
CA CYS A 427 12.43 13.31 -21.42
C CYS A 427 13.39 14.50 -21.66
N THR A 428 13.27 15.57 -20.87
CA THR A 428 14.12 16.77 -20.97
C THR A 428 15.35 16.70 -20.07
N GLY A 429 15.32 15.85 -19.04
CA GLY A 429 16.36 15.76 -18.01
C GLY A 429 16.29 16.87 -16.95
N LEU A 430 15.22 17.68 -16.96
CA LEU A 430 15.06 18.83 -16.05
C LEU A 430 14.05 18.57 -14.94
N TYR A 431 13.10 17.66 -15.14
CA TYR A 431 12.06 17.37 -14.17
C TYR A 431 12.28 15.98 -13.57
N ASN A 432 12.65 15.94 -12.28
CA ASN A 432 12.63 14.70 -11.50
C ASN A 432 11.18 14.38 -11.09
N VAL A 433 10.57 13.47 -11.84
CA VAL A 433 9.20 12.96 -11.62
C VAL A 433 9.05 12.32 -10.22
N ALA A 434 10.13 11.80 -9.65
CA ALA A 434 10.17 11.18 -8.34
C ALA A 434 10.62 12.13 -7.21
N ALA A 435 10.69 13.46 -7.42
CA ALA A 435 11.25 14.38 -6.43
C ALA A 435 10.54 14.42 -5.07
N THR A 436 9.24 14.11 -5.02
CA THR A 436 8.48 14.02 -3.76
C THR A 436 8.47 12.60 -3.17
N MET A 437 8.98 11.61 -3.92
CA MET A 437 8.99 10.20 -3.52
C MET A 437 10.05 9.96 -2.43
N SER A 438 9.62 9.40 -1.31
CA SER A 438 10.55 8.92 -0.27
C SER A 438 11.22 7.62 -0.71
N ARG A 439 12.42 7.35 -0.18
CA ARG A 439 13.11 6.07 -0.37
C ARG A 439 12.26 4.89 0.09
N ASP A 440 11.57 5.04 1.21
CA ASP A 440 10.78 3.97 1.84
C ASP A 440 9.57 3.59 1.01
N TYR A 441 8.85 4.60 0.48
CA TYR A 441 7.78 4.36 -0.50
C TYR A 441 8.31 3.68 -1.77
N TYR A 442 9.48 4.08 -2.29
CA TYR A 442 10.04 3.44 -3.47
C TYR A 442 10.39 1.97 -3.21
N GLN A 443 10.93 1.65 -2.03
CA GLN A 443 11.20 0.28 -1.62
C GLN A 443 9.90 -0.55 -1.53
N LEU A 444 8.83 0.01 -0.95
CA LEU A 444 7.49 -0.60 -0.95
C LEU A 444 6.95 -0.84 -2.36
N LEU A 445 7.17 0.09 -3.29
CA LEU A 445 6.77 -0.06 -4.69
C LEU A 445 7.54 -1.23 -5.36
N LYS A 446 8.83 -1.38 -5.07
CA LYS A 446 9.64 -2.51 -5.58
C LYS A 446 9.13 -3.84 -5.02
N GLU A 447 8.86 -3.88 -3.71
CA GLU A 447 8.30 -5.07 -3.05
C GLU A 447 6.93 -5.44 -3.63
N GLU A 448 6.03 -4.48 -3.84
CA GLU A 448 4.72 -4.74 -4.44
C GLU A 448 4.84 -5.25 -5.88
N ALA A 449 5.82 -4.76 -6.65
CA ALA A 449 6.11 -5.29 -7.98
C ALA A 449 6.67 -6.72 -7.94
N GLN A 450 7.52 -7.05 -6.96
CA GLN A 450 8.03 -8.41 -6.74
C GLN A 450 6.91 -9.37 -6.30
N LEU A 451 6.02 -8.92 -5.41
CA LEU A 451 4.83 -9.67 -5.01
C LEU A 451 3.93 -9.93 -6.22
N ALA A 452 3.74 -8.94 -7.09
CA ALA A 452 2.97 -9.11 -8.32
C ALA A 452 3.56 -10.18 -9.24
N LEU A 453 4.89 -10.27 -9.35
CA LEU A 453 5.56 -11.34 -10.09
C LEU A 453 5.40 -12.70 -9.41
N SER A 454 5.57 -12.78 -8.10
CA SER A 454 5.37 -14.04 -7.36
C SER A 454 3.95 -14.58 -7.54
N CYS A 455 2.95 -13.69 -7.58
CA CYS A 455 1.57 -14.07 -7.88
C CYS A 455 1.42 -14.62 -9.30
N LEU A 456 2.11 -14.05 -10.30
CA LEU A 456 2.07 -14.55 -11.68
C LEU A 456 2.83 -15.87 -11.88
N ASP A 457 3.81 -16.16 -11.02
CA ASP A 457 4.66 -17.36 -11.11
C ASP A 457 4.10 -18.55 -10.34
N ASP A 458 3.17 -18.33 -9.40
CA ASP A 458 2.50 -19.39 -8.67
C ASP A 458 1.30 -19.95 -9.45
N ILE A 459 1.36 -21.25 -9.72
CA ILE A 459 0.37 -21.98 -10.51
C ILE A 459 -0.92 -22.26 -9.72
N ASN A 460 -0.85 -22.26 -8.40
CA ASN A 460 -2.00 -22.62 -7.55
C ASN A 460 -2.85 -21.41 -7.17
N LEU A 461 -2.39 -20.19 -7.49
CA LEU A 461 -3.07 -18.96 -7.12
C LEU A 461 -3.92 -18.42 -8.28
N ASP A 462 -5.10 -17.88 -7.94
CA ASP A 462 -5.84 -17.01 -8.85
C ASP A 462 -5.19 -15.61 -8.86
N SER A 463 -4.07 -15.50 -9.59
CA SER A 463 -3.28 -14.28 -9.69
C SER A 463 -4.10 -13.12 -10.24
N PHE A 464 -5.06 -13.38 -11.13
CA PHE A 464 -5.88 -12.33 -11.74
C PHE A 464 -6.73 -11.64 -10.70
N ARG A 465 -7.43 -12.43 -9.86
CA ARG A 465 -8.25 -11.90 -8.78
C ARG A 465 -7.43 -11.16 -7.74
N LEU A 466 -6.25 -11.67 -7.39
CA LEU A 466 -5.37 -11.02 -6.42
C LEU A 466 -4.83 -9.67 -6.91
N LEU A 467 -4.45 -9.57 -8.19
CA LEU A 467 -3.80 -8.39 -8.75
C LEU A 467 -4.78 -7.30 -9.18
N PHE A 468 -5.93 -7.68 -9.76
CA PHE A 468 -6.82 -6.72 -10.43
C PHE A 468 -8.20 -6.57 -9.80
N MET A 469 -8.65 -7.54 -8.98
CA MET A 469 -10.01 -7.55 -8.41
C MET A 469 -10.03 -7.29 -6.90
N THR A 470 -8.98 -7.68 -6.18
CA THR A 470 -8.92 -7.56 -4.71
C THR A 470 -8.29 -6.23 -4.31
N PRO A 471 -9.05 -5.28 -3.71
CA PRO A 471 -8.49 -4.04 -3.21
C PRO A 471 -7.69 -4.30 -1.92
N ALA A 472 -6.45 -3.82 -1.89
CA ALA A 472 -5.61 -3.74 -0.72
C ALA A 472 -5.24 -2.25 -0.52
N PRO A 473 -6.16 -1.43 0.01
CA PRO A 473 -5.90 -0.01 0.27
C PRO A 473 -4.88 0.16 1.40
N PHE A 474 -4.40 1.39 1.60
CA PHE A 474 -3.38 1.72 2.59
C PHE A 474 -3.64 1.13 3.99
N LEU A 475 -4.89 1.19 4.47
CA LEU A 475 -5.31 0.68 5.79
C LEU A 475 -5.35 -0.86 5.90
N ARG A 476 -4.99 -1.60 4.85
CA ARG A 476 -4.83 -3.07 4.85
C ARG A 476 -3.40 -3.52 4.56
N GLN A 477 -2.46 -2.60 4.39
CA GLN A 477 -1.08 -2.89 3.97
C GLN A 477 -0.07 -2.90 5.13
N PHE A 478 -0.47 -2.47 6.33
CA PHE A 478 0.40 -2.28 7.49
C PHE A 478 -0.23 -2.89 8.74
N ASP A 479 0.61 -3.16 9.74
CA ASP A 479 0.19 -3.80 10.99
C ASP A 479 -0.24 -2.76 12.02
N HIS A 480 0.49 -1.65 12.11
CA HIS A 480 0.24 -0.57 13.05
C HIS A 480 -0.06 0.73 12.30
N TYR A 481 -0.92 1.58 12.88
CA TYR A 481 -1.21 2.91 12.35
C TYR A 481 -1.15 3.99 13.42
N ILE A 482 -0.59 5.15 13.07
CA ILE A 482 -0.55 6.34 13.92
C ILE A 482 -1.22 7.50 13.18
N CYS A 483 -2.29 8.04 13.75
CA CYS A 483 -3.02 9.16 13.17
C CYS A 483 -2.77 10.45 13.97
N PHE A 484 -2.44 11.53 13.27
CA PHE A 484 -2.27 12.87 13.84
C PHE A 484 -3.32 13.82 13.26
N ASN A 485 -4.08 14.46 14.15
CA ASN A 485 -5.13 15.42 13.79
C ASN A 485 -4.80 16.85 14.24
N ASN A 486 -3.91 17.01 15.23
CA ASN A 486 -3.58 18.32 15.79
C ASN A 486 -2.45 19.01 15.01
N ARG A 487 -2.81 19.85 14.03
CA ARG A 487 -1.86 20.56 13.17
C ARG A 487 -0.95 21.52 13.92
N GLU A 488 -1.43 22.24 14.93
CA GLU A 488 -0.62 23.21 15.68
C GLU A 488 0.56 22.53 16.39
N LYS A 489 0.32 21.35 16.96
CA LYS A 489 1.39 20.55 17.56
C LYS A 489 2.41 20.10 16.50
N LEU A 490 1.95 19.65 15.32
CA LEU A 490 2.85 19.29 14.22
C LEU A 490 3.70 20.49 13.77
N GLU A 491 3.09 21.66 13.63
CA GLU A 491 3.77 22.93 13.30
C GLU A 491 4.86 23.24 14.33
N SER A 492 4.56 23.09 15.63
CA SER A 492 5.53 23.35 16.69
C SER A 492 6.76 22.42 16.64
N VAL A 493 6.56 21.15 16.28
CA VAL A 493 7.65 20.17 16.16
C VAL A 493 8.52 20.47 14.94
N VAL A 494 7.89 20.75 13.79
CA VAL A 494 8.58 21.09 12.55
C VAL A 494 9.43 22.35 12.72
N VAL A 495 8.92 23.38 13.39
CA VAL A 495 9.66 24.62 13.65
C VAL A 495 10.88 24.38 14.54
N LYS A 496 10.80 23.47 15.52
CA LYS A 496 11.90 23.17 16.44
C LYS A 496 12.97 22.25 15.85
N HIS A 497 12.57 21.29 15.01
CA HIS A 497 13.44 20.17 14.62
C HIS A 497 13.82 20.12 13.14
N CYS A 498 13.13 20.83 12.25
CA CYS A 498 13.52 20.88 10.84
C CYS A 498 14.55 21.99 10.57
N THR A 499 15.45 21.74 9.61
CA THR A 499 16.46 22.72 9.19
C THR A 499 15.84 23.90 8.41
N GLY A 500 16.48 25.07 8.47
CA GLY A 500 16.06 26.24 7.70
C GLY A 500 16.08 26.01 6.18
N SER A 501 17.01 25.20 5.67
CA SER A 501 17.10 24.84 4.25
C SER A 501 15.89 24.01 3.76
N ASP A 502 15.40 23.06 4.57
CA ASP A 502 14.21 22.28 4.22
C ASP A 502 12.94 23.16 4.23
N SER A 503 12.89 24.14 5.13
CA SER A 503 11.82 25.14 5.15
C SER A 503 11.84 26.04 3.91
N LEU A 504 13.01 26.37 3.38
CA LEU A 504 13.17 27.19 2.17
C LEU A 504 12.72 26.44 0.91
N ASP A 505 13.07 25.17 0.80
CA ASP A 505 12.79 24.37 -0.40
C ASP A 505 11.33 23.87 -0.47
N ARG A 506 10.75 23.47 0.67
CA ARG A 506 9.41 22.87 0.73
C ARG A 506 8.30 23.86 1.08
N GLY A 507 8.65 25.08 1.46
CA GLY A 507 7.70 26.12 1.86
C GLY A 507 7.02 25.86 3.21
N ALA A 508 5.86 26.48 3.42
CA ALA A 508 5.07 26.42 4.68
C ALA A 508 4.33 25.08 4.90
N VAL A 509 4.58 24.09 4.06
CA VAL A 509 3.89 22.81 4.02
C VAL A 509 4.29 21.95 5.23
N THR A 510 3.49 21.98 6.29
CA THR A 510 3.87 21.40 7.58
C THR A 510 3.72 19.89 7.64
N VAL A 511 2.61 19.35 7.13
CA VAL A 511 2.22 17.95 7.37
C VAL A 511 3.22 16.99 6.72
N ALA A 512 3.57 17.18 5.44
CA ALA A 512 4.58 16.37 4.78
C ALA A 512 5.98 16.49 5.42
N ARG A 513 6.35 17.68 5.95
CA ARG A 513 7.63 17.87 6.63
C ARG A 513 7.69 17.10 7.94
N PHE A 514 6.64 17.20 8.74
CA PHE A 514 6.50 16.39 9.96
C PHE A 514 6.51 14.89 9.64
N ALA A 515 5.77 14.47 8.61
CA ALA A 515 5.70 13.06 8.23
C ALA A 515 7.07 12.49 7.85
N ARG A 516 7.88 13.24 7.07
CA ARG A 516 9.25 12.84 6.73
C ARG A 516 10.15 12.75 7.97
N LEU A 517 10.12 13.79 8.82
CA LEU A 517 10.86 13.79 10.09
C LEU A 517 10.48 12.59 10.96
N LEU A 518 9.19 12.25 11.03
CA LEU A 518 8.66 11.09 11.74
C LEU A 518 9.14 9.77 11.16
N VAL A 519 9.05 9.56 9.85
CA VAL A 519 9.52 8.33 9.22
C VAL A 519 11.03 8.14 9.42
N ASP A 520 11.83 9.17 9.16
CA ASP A 520 13.29 9.12 9.33
C ASP A 520 13.66 8.83 10.80
N PHE A 521 12.94 9.44 11.74
CA PHE A 521 13.12 9.21 13.17
C PHE A 521 12.74 7.79 13.61
N LEU A 522 11.62 7.26 13.15
CA LEU A 522 11.18 5.90 13.51
C LEU A 522 12.12 4.83 12.94
N ILE A 523 12.54 4.98 11.69
CA ILE A 523 13.47 4.04 11.04
C ILE A 523 14.83 4.07 11.74
N SER A 524 15.37 5.25 12.04
CA SER A 524 16.67 5.37 12.72
C SER A 524 16.64 4.91 14.18
N SER A 525 15.51 5.04 14.88
CA SER A 525 15.39 4.69 16.30
C SER A 525 15.02 3.23 16.58
N LEU A 526 14.24 2.59 15.70
CA LEU A 526 13.72 1.23 15.93
C LEU A 526 14.32 0.18 14.98
N GLY A 527 14.91 0.62 13.86
CA GLY A 527 15.70 -0.20 12.94
C GLY A 527 15.03 -1.54 12.60
N GLU A 528 15.68 -2.63 13.00
CA GLU A 528 15.30 -4.02 12.69
C GLU A 528 13.87 -4.42 13.10
N ARG A 529 13.20 -3.66 13.98
CA ARG A 529 11.81 -3.91 14.41
C ARG A 529 10.79 -3.57 13.34
N LEU A 530 11.15 -2.67 12.43
CA LEU A 530 10.26 -2.17 11.39
C LEU A 530 10.71 -2.75 10.06
N SER A 531 9.80 -3.35 9.29
CA SER A 531 10.09 -3.81 7.93
C SER A 531 9.83 -2.69 6.91
N ALA A 532 8.79 -1.88 7.13
CA ALA A 532 8.52 -0.70 6.31
C ALA A 532 7.75 0.36 7.10
N VAL A 533 8.00 1.64 6.78
CA VAL A 533 7.24 2.78 7.32
C VAL A 533 6.94 3.74 6.19
N THR A 534 5.69 4.17 6.09
CA THR A 534 5.27 5.20 5.13
C THR A 534 4.05 5.95 5.66
N TRP A 535 3.60 6.96 4.93
CA TRP A 535 2.54 7.84 5.38
C TRP A 535 1.60 8.25 4.25
N ARG A 536 0.40 8.67 4.63
CA ARG A 536 -0.62 9.28 3.77
C ARG A 536 -1.26 10.45 4.49
N THR A 537 -1.73 11.39 3.71
CA THR A 537 -2.53 12.52 4.18
C THR A 537 -3.95 12.34 3.69
N TYR A 538 -4.92 12.40 4.58
CA TYR A 538 -6.32 12.36 4.21
C TYR A 538 -6.97 13.73 4.46
N PRO A 539 -7.79 14.25 3.52
CA PRO A 539 -8.08 13.65 2.22
C PRO A 539 -6.88 13.74 1.24
N ASP A 540 -6.71 12.75 0.35
CA ASP A 540 -5.62 12.71 -0.65
C ASP A 540 -5.71 13.83 -1.71
N GLN A 541 -6.93 14.33 -1.90
CA GLN A 541 -7.27 15.41 -2.80
C GLN A 541 -8.21 16.36 -2.08
N ILE A 542 -7.85 17.64 -2.10
CA ILE A 542 -8.71 18.71 -1.58
C ILE A 542 -9.34 19.41 -2.78
N CYS A 543 -10.67 19.44 -2.78
CA CYS A 543 -11.47 20.21 -3.72
C CYS A 543 -12.15 21.34 -2.95
N THR A 544 -11.80 22.58 -3.29
CA THR A 544 -12.38 23.77 -2.69
C THR A 544 -13.30 24.42 -3.70
N LYS A 545 -14.57 24.60 -3.34
CA LYS A 545 -15.53 25.31 -4.20
C LYS A 545 -15.10 26.76 -4.34
N LEU A 546 -15.36 27.36 -5.51
CA LEU A 546 -15.04 28.78 -5.76
C LEU A 546 -15.75 29.75 -4.79
N GLU A 547 -16.82 29.29 -4.13
CA GLU A 547 -17.62 30.10 -3.23
C GLU A 547 -17.14 30.12 -1.79
N GLU A 548 -16.33 29.11 -1.43
CA GLU A 548 -15.82 28.92 -0.08
C GLU A 548 -14.42 29.54 0.02
N GLU A 549 -14.10 30.13 1.17
CA GLU A 549 -12.71 30.50 1.45
C GLU A 549 -11.86 29.23 1.43
N TYR A 550 -10.79 29.24 0.64
CA TYR A 550 -9.79 28.18 0.75
C TYR A 550 -9.11 28.29 2.11
N LYS A 551 -9.31 27.25 2.90
CA LYS A 551 -8.50 26.98 4.07
C LYS A 551 -7.48 25.92 3.68
N GLU A 552 -6.21 26.16 3.97
CA GLU A 552 -5.22 25.08 3.91
C GLU A 552 -5.72 23.93 4.80
N GLY A 553 -6.17 22.83 4.17
CA GLY A 553 -6.69 21.66 4.87
C GLY A 553 -8.13 21.24 4.52
N GLY A 554 -8.92 22.02 3.76
CA GLY A 554 -10.27 21.61 3.35
C GLY A 554 -11.36 22.67 3.58
N GLY A 555 -12.45 22.58 2.83
CA GLY A 555 -13.59 23.51 2.85
C GLY A 555 -14.38 23.49 4.16
N GLY A 556 -15.26 24.48 4.37
CA GLY A 556 -15.97 24.71 5.62
C GLY A 556 -16.66 23.47 6.21
N GLY A 557 -16.09 22.97 7.29
CA GLY A 557 -16.52 21.79 8.05
C GLY A 557 -15.29 21.24 8.80
N GLU A 558 -15.47 20.53 9.90
CA GLU A 558 -14.40 19.99 10.77
C GLU A 558 -13.53 18.89 10.12
N GLU A 559 -13.32 18.90 8.80
CA GLU A 559 -12.44 17.95 8.11
C GLU A 559 -10.99 18.47 8.14
N THR A 560 -10.35 18.40 9.30
CA THR A 560 -8.91 18.66 9.42
C THR A 560 -8.13 17.58 8.69
N SER A 561 -7.27 17.96 7.75
CA SER A 561 -6.36 17.03 7.08
C SER A 561 -5.59 16.19 8.11
N CYS A 562 -5.79 14.87 8.14
CA CYS A 562 -5.11 13.99 9.08
C CYS A 562 -3.89 13.33 8.41
N LEU A 563 -2.81 13.21 9.18
CA LEU A 563 -1.65 12.42 8.79
C LEU A 563 -1.81 11.03 9.36
N ILE A 564 -1.75 10.01 8.50
CA ILE A 564 -1.73 8.60 8.91
C ILE A 564 -0.39 8.01 8.53
N VAL A 565 0.31 7.45 9.52
CA VAL A 565 1.56 6.70 9.33
C VAL A 565 1.25 5.22 9.46
N GLY A 566 1.58 4.45 8.43
CA GLY A 566 1.49 3.00 8.41
C GLY A 566 2.85 2.39 8.73
N ILE A 567 2.87 1.42 9.64
CA ILE A 567 4.08 0.74 10.10
C ILE A 567 3.87 -0.76 9.92
N ARG A 568 4.77 -1.38 9.15
CA ARG A 568 4.87 -2.83 9.01
C ARG A 568 5.96 -3.33 9.93
N LEU A 569 5.63 -4.32 10.76
CA LEU A 569 6.53 -4.87 11.74
C LEU A 569 7.38 -5.97 11.12
N ASN A 570 8.55 -6.19 11.71
CA ASN A 570 9.34 -7.40 11.48
C ASN A 570 9.01 -8.41 12.57
N THR A 571 8.36 -9.51 12.20
CA THR A 571 7.90 -10.57 13.12
C THR A 571 9.03 -11.20 13.94
N GLU A 572 10.27 -11.17 13.46
CA GLU A 572 11.42 -11.76 14.16
C GLU A 572 11.90 -10.91 15.35
N SER A 573 11.66 -9.61 15.33
CA SER A 573 12.26 -8.64 16.26
C SER A 573 11.22 -7.81 17.01
N CYS A 574 10.02 -7.61 16.46
CA CYS A 574 9.01 -6.70 17.00
C CYS A 574 8.53 -7.10 18.41
N PHE A 575 8.48 -8.39 18.73
CA PHE A 575 8.02 -8.90 20.04
C PHE A 575 9.13 -9.00 21.11
N LYS A 576 10.38 -8.65 20.78
CA LYS A 576 11.49 -8.71 21.74
C LYS A 576 11.31 -7.61 22.80
N LEU A 577 11.35 -7.97 24.08
CA LEU A 577 11.23 -7.02 25.21
C LEU A 577 12.50 -6.17 25.43
N ILE A 578 13.61 -6.61 24.86
CA ILE A 578 14.91 -5.93 24.94
C ILE A 578 15.25 -5.43 23.54
N HIS A 579 15.51 -4.14 23.40
CA HIS A 579 16.05 -3.56 22.19
C HIS A 579 17.56 -3.34 22.38
N ARG A 580 18.35 -4.11 21.62
CA ARG A 580 19.82 -4.04 21.66
C ARG A 580 20.27 -2.79 20.93
N GLY A 581 21.10 -1.98 21.59
CA GLY A 581 21.81 -0.86 21.01
C GLY A 581 23.28 -1.19 20.69
N PRO A 582 24.09 -0.16 20.38
CA PRO A 582 25.51 -0.32 20.06
C PRO A 582 26.35 -0.74 21.27
N GLU A 583 27.57 -1.22 21.02
CA GLU A 583 28.55 -1.54 22.07
C GLU A 583 28.91 -0.30 22.90
N ALA A 584 29.12 -0.49 24.21
CA ALA A 584 29.29 0.59 25.18
C ALA A 584 30.50 1.50 24.92
N ASN A 585 31.50 1.01 24.19
CA ASN A 585 32.72 1.70 23.80
C ASN A 585 32.55 2.62 22.58
N LEU A 586 31.48 2.48 21.81
CA LEU A 586 31.25 3.27 20.60
C LEU A 586 30.65 4.64 20.93
N PRO A 587 30.96 5.70 20.15
CA PRO A 587 30.33 7.02 20.34
C PRO A 587 28.81 6.97 20.16
N GLU A 588 28.32 6.02 19.36
CA GLU A 588 26.91 5.75 19.13
C GLU A 588 26.16 5.37 20.42
N ALA A 589 26.85 4.78 21.42
CA ALA A 589 26.26 4.47 22.73
C ALA A 589 25.83 5.73 23.48
N ALA A 590 26.55 6.84 23.34
CA ALA A 590 26.14 8.12 23.93
C ALA A 590 24.87 8.65 23.27
N ALA A 591 24.74 8.53 21.95
CA ALA A 591 23.54 8.89 21.22
C ALA A 591 22.35 8.00 21.62
N PHE A 592 22.58 6.70 21.81
CA PHE A 592 21.56 5.76 22.29
C PHE A 592 21.07 6.11 23.71
N ARG A 593 22.00 6.41 24.64
CA ARG A 593 21.65 6.89 25.99
C ARG A 593 20.89 8.20 25.95
N ALA A 594 21.27 9.13 25.08
CA ALA A 594 20.53 10.37 24.89
C ALA A 594 19.13 10.12 24.34
N LEU A 595 18.95 9.17 23.41
CA LEU A 595 17.68 8.81 22.76
C LEU A 595 16.70 8.07 23.67
N TRP A 596 17.19 7.16 24.52
CA TRP A 596 16.35 6.33 25.40
C TRP A 596 16.30 6.80 26.86
N GLY A 597 17.28 7.56 27.34
CA GLY A 597 17.25 8.22 28.65
C GLY A 597 17.16 7.22 29.79
N SER A 598 16.12 7.33 30.62
CA SER A 598 15.89 6.43 31.76
C SER A 598 15.61 4.99 31.36
N LYS A 599 15.29 4.72 30.10
CA LYS A 599 15.10 3.36 29.57
C LYS A 599 16.40 2.73 29.05
N ALA A 600 17.50 3.48 28.95
CA ALA A 600 18.80 2.93 28.55
C ALA A 600 19.52 2.30 29.75
N GLU A 601 19.97 1.07 29.60
CA GLU A 601 20.82 0.37 30.57
C GLU A 601 21.96 -0.38 29.89
N LEU A 602 23.09 -0.49 30.59
CA LEU A 602 24.22 -1.32 30.15
C LEU A 602 23.92 -2.79 30.44
N ARG A 603 23.98 -3.62 29.41
CA ARG A 603 23.66 -5.04 29.53
C ARG A 603 24.71 -5.93 28.86
N ARG A 604 25.13 -6.97 29.59
CA ARG A 604 25.96 -8.05 29.05
C ARG A 604 25.06 -9.11 28.41
N PHE A 605 25.30 -9.41 27.14
CA PHE A 605 24.58 -10.43 26.38
C PHE A 605 25.27 -11.80 26.48
N LYS A 606 24.58 -12.87 26.06
CA LYS A 606 25.09 -14.25 26.13
C LYS A 606 26.36 -14.48 25.29
N ASP A 607 26.54 -13.67 24.26
CA ASP A 607 27.75 -13.62 23.42
C ASP A 607 28.95 -12.95 24.13
N GLY A 608 28.77 -12.47 25.37
CA GLY A 608 29.80 -11.80 26.16
C GLY A 608 29.95 -10.31 25.87
N THR A 609 29.28 -9.80 24.84
CA THR A 609 29.32 -8.38 24.47
C THR A 609 28.57 -7.53 25.49
N VAL A 610 29.06 -6.31 25.72
CA VAL A 610 28.43 -5.32 26.61
C VAL A 610 27.94 -4.17 25.75
N CYS A 611 26.62 -4.10 25.58
CA CYS A 611 25.96 -3.09 24.75
C CYS A 611 25.03 -2.26 25.62
N GLU A 612 24.74 -1.04 25.17
CA GLU A 612 23.57 -0.31 25.65
C GLU A 612 22.31 -1.06 25.18
N ALA A 613 21.26 -1.09 26.00
CA ALA A 613 19.99 -1.72 25.65
C ALA A 613 18.83 -0.95 26.28
N SER A 614 17.66 -0.96 25.61
CA SER A 614 16.42 -0.49 26.24
C SER A 614 15.52 -1.66 26.63
N VAL A 615 15.03 -1.64 27.87
CA VAL A 615 14.27 -2.75 28.47
C VAL A 615 12.84 -2.34 28.76
N TRP A 616 11.93 -3.15 28.26
CA TRP A 616 10.48 -2.88 28.24
C TRP A 616 9.66 -3.89 29.02
N GLY A 617 10.28 -4.97 29.49
CA GLY A 617 9.63 -5.98 30.29
C GLY A 617 10.58 -7.12 30.68
N SER A 618 10.04 -8.06 31.43
CA SER A 618 10.67 -9.30 31.88
C SER A 618 10.20 -10.48 31.03
N ASN A 619 10.98 -11.56 30.99
CA ASN A 619 10.55 -12.79 30.32
C ASN A 619 9.32 -13.45 30.96
N THR A 620 9.06 -13.13 32.22
CA THR A 620 7.85 -13.53 32.94
C THR A 620 6.63 -12.70 32.56
N ASP A 621 6.83 -11.63 31.80
CA ASP A 621 5.71 -10.79 31.37
C ASP A 621 4.87 -11.52 30.33
N PRO A 622 3.54 -11.33 30.40
CA PRO A 622 2.60 -11.98 29.50
C PRO A 622 2.79 -11.53 28.05
N TRP A 623 2.37 -12.36 27.11
CA TRP A 623 2.57 -12.12 25.68
C TRP A 623 1.87 -10.88 25.16
N ARG A 624 0.77 -10.44 25.81
CA ARG A 624 0.14 -9.14 25.51
C ARG A 624 1.14 -7.98 25.60
N VAL A 625 2.03 -8.00 26.59
CA VAL A 625 3.07 -6.98 26.79
C VAL A 625 4.07 -7.03 25.65
N ARG A 626 4.42 -8.23 25.19
CA ARG A 626 5.30 -8.45 24.04
C ARG A 626 4.67 -7.95 22.74
N ARG A 627 3.36 -8.15 22.53
CA ARG A 627 2.64 -7.69 21.33
C ARG A 627 2.60 -6.16 21.22
N VAL A 628 2.41 -5.45 22.33
CA VAL A 628 2.33 -3.98 22.33
C VAL A 628 3.68 -3.28 22.52
N VAL A 629 4.79 -4.02 22.72
CA VAL A 629 6.09 -3.42 23.08
C VAL A 629 6.57 -2.39 22.05
N THR A 630 6.41 -2.66 20.75
CA THR A 630 6.82 -1.72 19.69
C THR A 630 5.99 -0.43 19.73
N ARG A 631 4.69 -0.53 20.04
CA ARG A 631 3.85 0.65 20.25
C ARG A 631 4.33 1.46 21.44
N GLU A 632 4.60 0.81 22.58
CA GLU A 632 5.04 1.49 23.80
C GLU A 632 6.38 2.21 23.59
N MET A 633 7.29 1.58 22.85
CA MET A 633 8.54 2.19 22.42
C MET A 633 8.30 3.45 21.60
N ILE A 634 7.42 3.39 20.59
CA ILE A 634 7.10 4.54 19.74
C ILE A 634 6.48 5.67 20.57
N CYS A 635 5.47 5.37 21.40
CA CYS A 635 4.80 6.39 22.21
C CYS A 635 5.79 7.10 23.14
N TYR A 636 6.67 6.35 23.81
CA TYR A 636 7.72 6.92 24.66
C TYR A 636 8.70 7.81 23.87
N LEU A 637 9.11 7.38 22.68
CA LEU A 637 10.02 8.15 21.84
C LEU A 637 9.38 9.47 21.38
N LEU A 638 8.11 9.45 20.96
CA LEU A 638 7.38 10.64 20.52
C LEU A 638 7.15 11.63 21.67
N GLU A 639 6.80 11.13 22.86
CA GLU A 639 6.61 11.96 24.05
C GLU A 639 7.94 12.59 24.48
N ARG A 640 9.01 11.80 24.53
CA ARG A 640 10.32 12.27 25.01
C ARG A 640 11.02 13.23 24.06
N GLN A 641 10.98 12.96 22.75
CA GLN A 641 11.68 13.80 21.78
C GLN A 641 10.86 15.03 21.39
N TRP A 642 9.53 14.90 21.26
CA TRP A 642 8.68 15.93 20.67
C TRP A 642 7.55 16.43 21.58
N GLY A 643 7.39 15.86 22.77
CA GLY A 643 6.31 16.26 23.69
C GLY A 643 4.92 15.88 23.19
N LEU A 644 4.82 14.90 22.28
CA LEU A 644 3.55 14.39 21.78
C LEU A 644 3.04 13.31 22.73
N ALA A 645 2.05 13.66 23.55
CA ALA A 645 1.43 12.74 24.49
C ALA A 645 0.50 11.75 23.78
N ARG A 646 0.07 10.70 24.48
CA ARG A 646 -0.88 9.71 23.94
C ARG A 646 -2.23 10.33 23.53
N GLU A 647 -2.60 11.47 24.11
CA GLU A 647 -3.81 12.22 23.80
C GLU A 647 -3.71 12.97 22.45
N ASP A 648 -2.49 13.18 21.94
CA ASP A 648 -2.22 13.94 20.73
C ASP A 648 -2.29 13.11 19.44
N LEU A 649 -2.35 11.79 19.60
CA LEU A 649 -2.32 10.83 18.51
C LEU A 649 -3.33 9.72 18.75
N VAL A 650 -3.81 9.12 17.66
CA VAL A 650 -4.59 7.88 17.73
C VAL A 650 -3.70 6.75 17.24
N TYR A 651 -3.43 5.77 18.10
CA TYR A 651 -2.62 4.59 17.78
C TYR A 651 -3.51 3.36 17.59
N LEU A 652 -3.46 2.76 16.39
CA LEU A 652 -4.18 1.52 16.07
C LEU A 652 -3.20 0.34 16.08
N SER A 653 -3.36 -0.55 17.06
CA SER A 653 -2.61 -1.82 17.19
C SER A 653 -3.15 -2.79 18.24
N GLU A 654 -3.79 -2.30 19.32
CA GLU A 654 -4.17 -3.11 20.50
C GLU A 654 -5.67 -3.27 20.72
N GLN A 655 -6.51 -2.80 19.79
CA GLN A 655 -7.96 -2.71 19.96
C GLN A 655 -8.61 -4.06 20.31
N LEU A 656 -8.08 -5.16 19.77
CA LEU A 656 -8.57 -6.52 20.05
C LEU A 656 -8.13 -7.05 21.43
N GLU A 657 -7.05 -6.51 22.02
CA GLU A 657 -6.59 -6.91 23.37
C GLU A 657 -7.50 -6.35 24.46
N LEU A 658 -8.07 -5.15 24.25
CA LEU A 658 -8.98 -4.51 25.21
C LEU A 658 -10.28 -5.29 25.40
N GLU A 659 -10.80 -5.94 24.36
CA GLU A 659 -12.00 -6.77 24.46
C GLU A 659 -11.77 -8.06 25.27
N ALA A 660 -10.56 -8.65 25.17
CA ALA A 660 -10.18 -9.79 25.99
C ALA A 660 -10.13 -9.43 27.48
N ASP A 661 -9.62 -8.23 27.82
CA ASP A 661 -9.54 -7.76 29.22
C ASP A 661 -10.94 -7.47 29.81
N LEU A 662 -11.88 -6.95 29.01
CA LEU A 662 -13.28 -6.71 29.42
C LEU A 662 -14.03 -8.01 29.73
N MET A 663 -13.78 -9.09 28.98
CA MET A 663 -14.36 -10.41 29.25
C MET A 663 -13.85 -11.01 30.57
N HIS A 664 -12.64 -10.67 30.99
CA HIS A 664 -12.07 -11.14 32.26
C HIS A 664 -12.47 -10.27 33.48
N ARG A 665 -12.77 -8.98 33.29
CA ARG A 665 -13.20 -8.05 34.37
C ARG A 665 -14.66 -8.21 34.82
N SER A 666 -15.52 -8.83 34.02
CA SER A 666 -16.94 -9.06 34.39
C SER A 666 -17.12 -9.91 35.67
N SER A 667 -16.06 -10.59 36.13
CA SER A 667 -16.01 -11.34 37.39
C SER A 667 -15.86 -10.47 38.66
N ASP A 668 -15.58 -9.17 38.55
CA ASP A 668 -15.24 -8.30 39.69
C ASP A 668 -16.40 -7.98 40.67
N LYS A 669 -17.61 -8.48 40.40
CA LYS A 669 -18.69 -8.46 41.43
C LYS A 669 -18.51 -9.54 42.50
N VAL A 670 -17.58 -10.47 42.32
CA VAL A 670 -17.17 -11.43 43.35
C VAL A 670 -15.85 -10.94 43.94
N LYS A 671 -15.82 -10.66 45.25
CA LYS A 671 -14.62 -10.24 46.01
C LYS A 671 -13.54 -11.34 46.12
N SER A 672 -13.46 -12.25 45.16
CA SER A 672 -12.34 -13.17 45.02
C SER A 672 -11.25 -12.46 44.24
N LYS A 673 -10.03 -12.43 44.79
CA LYS A 673 -8.83 -11.96 44.10
C LYS A 673 -8.82 -12.46 42.64
N PRO A 674 -8.43 -11.63 41.65
CA PRO A 674 -8.33 -12.08 40.27
C PRO A 674 -7.49 -13.36 40.20
N VAL A 675 -8.02 -14.37 39.50
CA VAL A 675 -7.61 -15.78 39.51
C VAL A 675 -6.15 -16.01 39.08
N THR A 676 -5.51 -15.00 38.51
CA THR A 676 -4.06 -14.81 38.51
C THR A 676 -3.88 -13.39 37.99
N PRO A 677 -3.21 -12.45 38.70
CA PRO A 677 -3.00 -11.12 38.15
C PRO A 677 -2.13 -11.23 36.90
N GLY A 678 -2.74 -11.16 35.73
CA GLY A 678 -2.04 -10.94 34.47
C GLY A 678 -1.68 -12.15 33.61
N LEU A 679 -2.17 -13.39 33.80
CA LEU A 679 -2.02 -14.39 32.73
C LEU A 679 -3.01 -14.08 31.60
N GLY A 680 -2.54 -13.95 30.36
CA GLY A 680 -3.37 -13.82 29.17
C GLY A 680 -3.85 -15.19 28.66
N GLY A 681 -4.70 -15.18 27.63
CA GLY A 681 -5.24 -16.40 27.02
C GLY A 681 -4.16 -17.36 26.51
N GLU A 682 -3.04 -16.86 26.02
CA GLU A 682 -1.96 -17.70 25.51
C GLU A 682 -1.22 -18.43 26.62
N GLU A 683 -0.98 -17.81 27.77
CA GLU A 683 -0.38 -18.50 28.91
C GLU A 683 -1.29 -19.61 29.42
N ILE A 684 -2.61 -19.38 29.42
CA ILE A 684 -3.62 -20.40 29.73
C ILE A 684 -3.58 -21.53 28.69
N THR A 685 -3.41 -21.20 27.41
CA THR A 685 -3.29 -22.18 26.33
C THR A 685 -2.06 -23.07 26.50
N VAL A 686 -0.90 -22.47 26.80
CA VAL A 686 0.35 -23.20 27.08
C VAL A 686 0.21 -24.08 28.32
N ALA A 687 -0.40 -23.57 29.39
CA ALA A 687 -0.68 -24.37 30.58
C ALA A 687 -1.61 -25.56 30.28
N THR A 688 -2.60 -25.37 29.41
CA THR A 688 -3.52 -26.42 28.95
C THR A 688 -2.80 -27.48 28.12
N LEU A 689 -1.90 -27.07 27.22
CA LEU A 689 -1.04 -27.98 26.44
C LEU A 689 -0.15 -28.82 27.35
N GLN A 690 0.52 -28.20 28.33
CA GLN A 690 1.33 -28.92 29.31
C GLN A 690 0.51 -29.90 30.14
N ALA A 691 -0.72 -29.52 30.53
CA ALA A 691 -1.65 -30.40 31.22
C ALA A 691 -2.02 -31.62 30.36
N TRP A 692 -2.29 -31.39 29.07
CA TRP A 692 -2.60 -32.43 28.10
C TRP A 692 -1.43 -33.38 27.88
N ASP A 693 -0.21 -32.87 27.72
CA ASP A 693 0.99 -33.70 27.52
C ASP A 693 1.28 -34.57 28.74
N ASN A 694 1.06 -34.06 29.94
CA ASN A 694 1.18 -34.83 31.18
C ASN A 694 0.13 -35.97 31.19
N LEU A 695 -1.12 -35.64 30.91
CA LEU A 695 -2.21 -36.61 30.82
C LEU A 695 -1.94 -37.69 29.77
N ALA A 696 -1.56 -37.30 28.55
CA ALA A 696 -1.29 -38.23 27.45
C ALA A 696 -0.08 -39.14 27.73
N ARG A 697 0.90 -38.68 28.52
CA ARG A 697 1.99 -39.54 29.02
C ARG A 697 1.47 -40.54 30.04
N HIS A 698 0.75 -40.08 31.06
CA HIS A 698 0.17 -40.98 32.07
C HIS A 698 -0.75 -42.03 31.43
N LEU A 699 -1.59 -41.64 30.47
CA LEU A 699 -2.49 -42.56 29.79
C LEU A 699 -1.74 -43.67 29.04
N ARG A 700 -0.62 -43.36 28.39
CA ARG A 700 0.19 -44.34 27.65
C ARG A 700 1.02 -45.24 28.54
N ASP A 701 1.48 -44.75 29.70
CA ASP A 701 2.30 -45.52 30.63
C ASP A 701 1.47 -46.53 31.46
N MET A 702 0.14 -46.55 31.30
CA MET A 702 -0.75 -47.50 31.99
C MET A 702 -0.67 -48.92 31.41
N ASN A 703 0.24 -49.73 31.96
CA ASN A 703 0.45 -51.14 31.57
C ASN A 703 -0.57 -52.13 32.16
N SER A 704 -1.69 -51.66 32.72
CA SER A 704 -2.63 -52.50 33.48
C SER A 704 -4.03 -52.57 32.90
N LEU A 705 -4.21 -52.10 31.67
CA LEU A 705 -5.46 -52.16 30.92
C LEU A 705 -5.55 -53.45 30.07
N PRO A 706 -6.78 -53.93 29.76
CA PRO A 706 -6.96 -55.12 28.89
C PRO A 706 -6.45 -54.95 27.46
N LEU A 707 -6.40 -53.70 26.98
CA LEU A 707 -5.82 -53.31 25.71
C LEU A 707 -4.93 -52.09 25.97
N ASP A 708 -3.72 -52.13 25.42
CA ASP A 708 -2.76 -51.04 25.53
C ASP A 708 -3.26 -49.81 24.76
N ILE A 709 -3.00 -48.62 25.31
CA ILE A 709 -3.27 -47.35 24.64
C ILE A 709 -2.11 -47.07 23.67
N ILE A 710 -2.41 -47.06 22.37
CA ILE A 710 -1.44 -46.74 21.32
C ILE A 710 -1.19 -45.23 21.27
N SER A 711 -2.26 -44.44 21.24
CA SER A 711 -2.17 -43.00 21.02
C SER A 711 -3.25 -42.22 21.76
N VAL A 712 -2.95 -40.96 22.07
CA VAL A 712 -3.88 -40.00 22.66
C VAL A 712 -3.81 -38.73 21.81
N LEU A 713 -4.82 -38.53 20.96
CA LEU A 713 -4.85 -37.51 19.93
C LEU A 713 -5.60 -36.25 20.39
N PRO A 714 -4.97 -35.07 20.36
CA PRO A 714 -5.61 -33.81 20.73
C PRO A 714 -6.58 -33.33 19.64
N THR A 715 -7.86 -33.10 19.97
CA THR A 715 -8.86 -32.57 19.01
C THR A 715 -9.42 -31.20 19.38
N ALA A 716 -9.24 -30.77 20.63
CA ALA A 716 -9.75 -29.48 21.09
C ALA A 716 -9.09 -28.27 20.39
N PRO A 717 -9.83 -27.17 20.12
CA PRO A 717 -9.30 -25.93 19.54
C PRO A 717 -8.14 -25.31 20.31
N VAL A 718 -8.15 -25.41 21.65
CA VAL A 718 -7.11 -24.85 22.53
C VAL A 718 -5.76 -25.53 22.30
N LEU A 719 -5.76 -26.82 21.97
CA LEU A 719 -4.53 -27.59 21.75
C LEU A 719 -3.83 -27.26 20.42
N ARG A 720 -4.43 -26.39 19.60
CA ARG A 720 -3.87 -25.89 18.34
C ARG A 720 -3.92 -24.36 18.21
N TYR A 721 -4.01 -23.64 19.33
CA TYR A 721 -4.04 -22.17 19.38
C TYR A 721 -5.19 -21.52 18.59
N THR A 722 -6.30 -22.23 18.40
CA THR A 722 -7.50 -21.73 17.67
C THR A 722 -8.68 -21.43 18.58
N ASP A 723 -8.48 -21.49 19.90
CA ASP A 723 -9.51 -21.17 20.87
C ASP A 723 -9.49 -19.67 21.23
N PRO A 724 -10.51 -18.87 20.87
CA PRO A 724 -10.54 -17.46 21.21
C PRO A 724 -10.70 -17.22 22.72
N SER A 725 -11.19 -18.21 23.46
CA SER A 725 -11.36 -18.14 24.92
C SER A 725 -10.94 -19.47 25.54
N PRO A 726 -9.62 -19.67 25.78
CA PRO A 726 -9.11 -20.91 26.32
C PRO A 726 -9.68 -21.16 27.73
N PRO A 727 -9.92 -22.43 28.10
CA PRO A 727 -10.61 -22.79 29.33
C PRO A 727 -9.84 -22.29 30.55
N LEU A 728 -10.51 -21.51 31.39
CA LEU A 728 -9.93 -21.01 32.63
C LEU A 728 -9.88 -22.14 33.68
N PRO A 729 -8.79 -22.26 34.45
CA PRO A 729 -8.75 -23.15 35.59
C PRO A 729 -9.86 -22.79 36.58
N CYS A 730 -10.78 -23.72 36.83
CA CYS A 730 -11.79 -23.53 37.88
C CYS A 730 -11.15 -23.80 39.24
N TYR A 731 -11.06 -22.77 40.10
CA TYR A 731 -10.62 -22.93 41.47
C TYR A 731 -11.76 -23.46 42.32
N GLN A 732 -11.58 -24.63 42.93
CA GLN A 732 -12.36 -25.00 44.10
C GLN A 732 -11.73 -24.30 45.31
N ALA A 733 -12.45 -23.34 45.89
CA ALA A 733 -12.09 -22.88 47.23
C ALA A 733 -12.13 -24.09 48.17
N GLN A 734 -11.03 -24.34 48.88
CA GLN A 734 -10.98 -25.38 49.91
C GLN A 734 -12.19 -25.22 50.85
N GLY A 735 -13.16 -26.11 50.74
CA GLY A 735 -14.35 -26.15 51.60
C GLY A 735 -15.72 -26.00 50.91
N GLU A 736 -15.80 -25.51 49.67
CA GLU A 736 -17.08 -25.48 48.94
C GLU A 736 -17.34 -26.82 48.26
N LYS A 737 -18.19 -27.65 48.88
CA LYS A 737 -18.74 -28.85 48.24
C LYS A 737 -19.64 -28.41 47.09
N LEU A 738 -19.22 -28.73 45.87
CA LEU A 738 -20.09 -28.70 44.70
C LEU A 738 -21.41 -29.40 45.03
N SER A 739 -22.53 -28.81 44.63
CA SER A 739 -23.82 -29.47 44.76
C SER A 739 -23.78 -30.80 43.99
N PRO A 740 -24.25 -31.93 44.56
CA PRO A 740 -24.27 -33.21 43.86
C PRO A 740 -25.12 -33.19 42.58
N ALA A 741 -25.97 -32.16 42.42
CA ALA A 741 -26.79 -31.95 41.23
C ALA A 741 -26.05 -31.25 40.07
N PHE A 742 -25.05 -30.40 40.37
CA PHE A 742 -24.22 -29.70 39.37
C PHE A 742 -22.78 -29.60 39.87
N PRO A 743 -21.96 -30.65 39.65
CA PRO A 743 -20.55 -30.66 40.06
C PRO A 743 -19.61 -29.94 39.07
N VAL A 744 -20.15 -29.32 38.03
CA VAL A 744 -19.43 -28.41 37.13
C VAL A 744 -20.22 -27.11 37.07
N PRO A 745 -19.58 -25.93 37.10
CA PRO A 745 -20.25 -24.74 36.62
C PRO A 745 -20.71 -25.00 35.18
N PRO A 746 -21.98 -24.74 34.82
CA PRO A 746 -22.57 -25.10 33.52
C PRO A 746 -21.94 -24.40 32.30
N LEU A 747 -20.84 -23.66 32.47
CA LEU A 747 -20.15 -22.85 31.47
C LEU A 747 -18.64 -23.15 31.35
N VAL A 748 -18.15 -24.27 31.89
CA VAL A 748 -16.73 -24.67 31.72
C VAL A 748 -16.57 -25.46 30.43
N LYS A 749 -15.74 -24.96 29.51
CA LYS A 749 -15.42 -25.63 28.24
C LYS A 749 -14.54 -26.86 28.48
N SER A 750 -14.94 -28.01 27.95
CA SER A 750 -14.16 -29.25 27.99
C SER A 750 -12.99 -29.22 26.99
N VAL A 751 -11.92 -29.92 27.32
CA VAL A 751 -10.78 -30.16 26.41
C VAL A 751 -10.91 -31.59 25.89
N GLU A 752 -11.32 -31.71 24.64
CA GLU A 752 -11.59 -32.99 23.97
C GLU A 752 -10.34 -33.60 23.29
N GLY A 753 -10.32 -34.93 23.24
CA GLY A 753 -9.40 -35.71 22.42
C GLY A 753 -9.80 -37.18 22.32
N VAL A 754 -9.04 -37.93 21.51
CA VAL A 754 -9.36 -39.32 21.12
C VAL A 754 -8.30 -40.26 21.66
N ILE A 755 -8.72 -41.39 22.23
CA ILE A 755 -7.82 -42.45 22.68
C ILE A 755 -7.89 -43.58 21.67
N GLU A 756 -6.74 -43.96 21.10
CA GLU A 756 -6.61 -45.15 20.25
C GLU A 756 -5.99 -46.28 21.05
N ILE A 757 -6.61 -47.45 20.96
CA ILE A 757 -6.23 -48.67 21.68
C ILE A 757 -5.76 -49.74 20.70
N SER A 758 -5.04 -50.74 21.20
CA SER A 758 -4.46 -51.79 20.38
C SER A 758 -5.49 -52.58 19.56
N ALA A 759 -5.07 -52.96 18.35
CA ALA A 759 -5.91 -53.74 17.45
C ALA A 759 -6.27 -55.08 18.11
N SER A 760 -7.55 -55.43 18.09
CA SER A 760 -8.07 -56.65 18.71
C SER A 760 -9.11 -57.27 17.79
N GLY A 761 -9.00 -58.57 17.52
CA GLY A 761 -10.03 -59.32 16.77
C GLY A 761 -11.29 -59.60 17.59
N LYS A 762 -11.40 -59.07 18.82
CA LYS A 762 -12.51 -59.32 19.75
C LYS A 762 -13.58 -58.22 19.73
N TRP A 763 -13.49 -57.25 18.82
CA TRP A 763 -14.54 -56.26 18.63
C TRP A 763 -15.77 -56.92 17.98
N PRO A 764 -16.98 -56.77 18.55
CA PRO A 764 -18.19 -57.31 17.95
C PRO A 764 -18.59 -56.53 16.70
N ASP A 765 -19.37 -57.16 15.80
CA ASP A 765 -19.86 -56.53 14.57
C ASP A 765 -21.07 -55.60 14.80
N ASP A 766 -21.75 -55.75 15.95
CA ASP A 766 -22.91 -54.94 16.33
C ASP A 766 -22.51 -53.62 17.00
N LEU A 767 -23.10 -52.51 16.55
CA LEU A 767 -22.77 -51.16 17.03
C LEU A 767 -23.10 -50.97 18.52
N ASP A 768 -24.23 -51.50 18.99
CA ASP A 768 -24.63 -51.41 20.40
C ASP A 768 -23.69 -52.22 21.30
N ALA A 769 -23.25 -53.39 20.83
CA ALA A 769 -22.23 -54.19 21.50
C ALA A 769 -20.88 -53.48 21.56
N ILE A 770 -20.47 -52.78 20.48
CA ILE A 770 -19.25 -51.95 20.47
C ILE A 770 -19.35 -50.82 21.51
N ALA A 771 -20.47 -50.09 21.55
CA ALA A 771 -20.69 -48.99 22.49
C ALA A 771 -20.63 -49.45 23.96
N ARG A 772 -21.21 -50.62 24.26
CA ARG A 772 -21.11 -51.24 25.60
C ARG A 772 -19.68 -51.68 25.94
N LEU A 773 -18.93 -52.19 24.97
CA LEU A 773 -17.54 -52.60 25.17
C LEU A 773 -16.62 -51.38 25.38
N LYS A 774 -16.86 -50.27 24.67
CA LYS A 774 -16.22 -48.97 24.94
C LYS A 774 -16.52 -48.48 26.35
N ALA A 775 -17.80 -48.52 26.76
CA ALA A 775 -18.19 -48.17 28.12
C ALA A 775 -17.46 -49.01 29.17
N ALA A 776 -17.37 -50.33 28.95
CA ALA A 776 -16.65 -51.23 29.84
C ALA A 776 -15.15 -50.88 29.93
N PHE A 777 -14.52 -50.55 28.78
CA PHE A 777 -13.15 -50.06 28.75
C PHE A 777 -13.00 -48.74 29.52
N TYR A 778 -13.91 -47.78 29.34
CA TYR A 778 -13.91 -46.52 30.07
C TYR A 778 -14.14 -46.69 31.58
N ILE A 779 -14.95 -47.66 32.01
CA ILE A 779 -15.14 -47.98 33.44
C ILE A 779 -13.83 -48.50 34.04
N GLU A 780 -13.13 -49.40 33.35
CA GLU A 780 -11.85 -49.92 33.83
C GLU A 780 -10.78 -48.81 33.84
N LEU A 781 -10.69 -48.03 32.77
CA LEU A 781 -9.84 -46.84 32.69
C LEU A 781 -10.12 -45.88 33.86
N SER A 782 -11.40 -45.64 34.15
CA SER A 782 -11.84 -44.84 35.29
C SER A 782 -11.36 -45.41 36.63
N ASN A 783 -11.57 -46.70 36.89
CA ASN A 783 -11.12 -47.33 38.14
C ASN A 783 -9.60 -47.22 38.36
N ARG A 784 -8.82 -47.17 37.29
CA ARG A 784 -7.36 -46.99 37.32
C ARG A 784 -6.98 -45.54 37.61
N LEU A 785 -7.55 -44.59 36.86
CA LEU A 785 -7.30 -43.15 37.02
C LEU A 785 -7.66 -42.65 38.44
N HIS A 786 -8.67 -43.23 39.08
CA HIS A 786 -9.05 -42.87 40.45
C HIS A 786 -7.96 -43.21 41.49
N LYS A 787 -7.18 -44.27 41.25
CA LYS A 787 -6.05 -44.66 42.12
C LYS A 787 -4.85 -43.71 42.00
N GLU A 788 -4.79 -42.92 40.93
CA GLU A 788 -3.70 -41.98 40.62
C GLU A 788 -4.07 -40.51 40.87
N HIS A 789 -5.06 -40.26 41.73
CA HIS A 789 -5.51 -38.92 42.15
C HIS A 789 -6.19 -38.05 41.06
N MET A 790 -6.75 -38.65 40.00
CA MET A 790 -7.68 -37.95 39.09
C MET A 790 -9.14 -38.15 39.53
N ASP A 791 -9.89 -37.05 39.62
CA ASP A 791 -11.31 -37.08 39.98
C ASP A 791 -12.14 -37.32 38.72
N ILE A 792 -12.83 -38.44 38.65
CA ILE A 792 -13.60 -38.84 37.47
C ILE A 792 -15.04 -38.41 37.67
N TYR A 793 -15.59 -37.76 36.65
CA TYR A 793 -16.87 -37.10 36.74
C TYR A 793 -17.98 -37.93 36.11
N GLN A 794 -17.76 -38.42 34.89
CA GLN A 794 -18.79 -39.15 34.15
C GLN A 794 -18.14 -40.16 33.20
N VAL A 795 -18.71 -41.37 33.19
CA VAL A 795 -18.42 -42.38 32.19
C VAL A 795 -19.71 -42.64 31.42
N SER A 796 -19.66 -42.52 30.09
CA SER A 796 -20.75 -42.81 29.16
C SER A 796 -20.30 -43.91 28.17
N HIS A 797 -21.19 -44.33 27.28
CA HIS A 797 -20.86 -45.22 26.17
C HIS A 797 -19.98 -44.53 25.12
N ASP A 798 -20.07 -43.20 25.01
CA ASP A 798 -19.36 -42.42 23.98
C ASP A 798 -18.10 -41.72 24.50
N TYR A 799 -18.02 -41.39 25.80
CA TYR A 799 -16.93 -40.59 26.34
C TYR A 799 -16.68 -40.86 27.83
N ILE A 800 -15.48 -40.47 28.26
CA ILE A 800 -15.08 -40.35 29.66
C ILE A 800 -14.73 -38.89 29.95
N LEU A 801 -15.28 -38.34 31.04
CA LEU A 801 -15.01 -36.98 31.51
C LEU A 801 -14.39 -37.04 32.90
N PHE A 802 -13.26 -36.38 33.08
CA PHE A 802 -12.52 -36.34 34.34
C PHE A 802 -11.81 -35.00 34.52
N TYR A 803 -11.39 -34.70 35.74
CA TYR A 803 -10.63 -33.52 36.11
C TYR A 803 -9.18 -33.86 36.41
N SER A 804 -8.27 -33.12 35.78
CA SER A 804 -6.87 -33.13 36.17
C SER A 804 -6.67 -32.11 37.29
N LYS A 805 -6.37 -32.59 38.51
CA LYS A 805 -5.95 -31.72 39.61
C LYS A 805 -4.52 -31.25 39.35
N GLN A 806 -4.36 -29.99 38.98
CA GLN A 806 -3.05 -29.35 39.05
C GLN A 806 -2.82 -28.89 40.49
N ASN A 807 -1.90 -29.54 41.20
CA ASN A 807 -1.30 -28.96 42.40
C ASN A 807 -0.48 -27.74 41.95
N ILE A 808 -1.12 -26.58 41.85
CA ILE A 808 -0.41 -25.31 41.75
C ILE A 808 0.27 -25.15 43.10
N GLY A 809 1.56 -25.47 43.16
CA GLY A 809 2.35 -25.37 44.38
C GLY A 809 2.15 -24.00 45.01
N SER A 810 1.83 -23.99 46.30
CA SER A 810 1.87 -22.79 47.11
C SER A 810 3.28 -22.20 47.01
N LYS A 811 3.42 -21.09 46.30
CA LYS A 811 4.50 -20.14 46.52
C LYS A 811 3.99 -19.03 47.41
#